data_AF-A0A094G247-F1
#
_entry.id   AF-A0A094G247-F1
#
_cell.length_a   1.000
_cell.length_b   1.000
_cell.length_c   1.000
_cell.angle_alpha   90.00
_cell.angle_beta   90.00
_cell.angle_gamma   90.00
#
_symmetry.space_group_name_H-M   'P 1'
#
loop_
_entity.id
_entity.type
_entity.pdbx_description
1 polymer ?
#
loop_
_entity_poly.entity_id
_entity_poly.type
_entity_poly.pdbx_seq_one_letter_code
_entity_poly.pdbx_strand_id
1 'polypeptide(L)'
;MNYTKQLALYHEAWPQVIPSGNAQQKPKGRRSSMFDHKSSAAVSGHVPAIPFLVPAILEKLLASQRFQGITSVSPGEADLYCARYVKEHGGTVLTGDSDLLVHDLGAMGSVSFFKDLEVSEQCNIKTIRCCQYTPALIVEKLNLNPLYGLKSFAFEMIMDPHASLPKLKQKSKDIKAVTDYPDMYKDFVKEYEALPKEVHTTEYTEANAPKSLRAVLRTLDPRISEYVLQFPQAAEAAERPFPSSIQPAEDGNSVDMFLPFLLDCPSKTSAWEMSTAVRQLAYGVMNLTEPKEKHVVAVVEHRRQQKGSRGREWQLPTYGEIEEASAGLVELAESIGKKMPGLSDFDLWRAMAFHQDLLFSSSAEKQSLGSLVIESGVGSKRLSWDTIHFSAQLQGSFYSFRMLKQILGVALVSQTGENLSTASKRLSKLLKSLPDLQASPDVHADLESFKSSADCKALLAVKTLLNLGGQGITDNDNIKSTKKDKKNKRKRAQESSSAINALSLSSAQQKFYLVMFSLFQNLPLGLRHEIWRHHTPEPRVIKTRYDAATGSILPGSRPPVLLHVCQESRKFLLSASVGFSMQFGSPANPFAVCINAKADAVQINYDALKNNDIEAAVPEKILRQLVKFKNLDTLSLVTPPGPVTESLGQDQDFADWAPIIAHGFHVGVTRKRVLALTADMQKPQYGTWKKPLLNQICPRYDGSRSTAKGEFNPVWGMVVNNIHLGDDFEKSTMLRRLENSRRTTGP
;
A
#
# COMPACT_ATOMS: atom_id res chain seq x y z
N MET A 1 2.31 13.12 6.49
CA MET A 1 2.93 12.44 7.66
C MET A 1 4.42 12.75 7.67
N ASN A 2 5.03 13.18 8.80
CA ASN A 2 6.46 13.49 8.86
C ASN A 2 7.25 12.25 9.35
N TYR A 3 7.89 11.52 8.44
CA TYR A 3 8.63 10.28 8.75
C TYR A 3 9.79 10.50 9.71
N THR A 4 10.48 11.64 9.63
CA THR A 4 11.56 12.01 10.57
C THR A 4 11.03 12.23 11.97
N LYS A 5 9.83 12.80 12.12
CA LYS A 5 9.16 12.88 13.43
C LYS A 5 8.79 11.52 13.97
N GLN A 6 8.31 10.62 13.13
CA GLN A 6 8.03 9.24 13.55
C GLN A 6 9.29 8.50 13.96
N LEU A 7 10.39 8.67 13.23
CA LEU A 7 11.68 8.07 13.55
C LEU A 7 12.26 8.63 14.86
N ALA A 8 12.16 9.94 15.09
CA ALA A 8 12.57 10.58 16.35
C ALA A 8 11.77 10.04 17.55
N LEU A 9 10.45 9.99 17.45
CA LEU A 9 9.59 9.41 18.48
C LEU A 9 9.89 7.92 18.71
N TYR A 10 10.23 7.19 17.64
CA TYR A 10 10.61 5.79 17.73
C TYR A 10 11.97 5.60 18.43
N HIS A 11 12.95 6.45 18.12
CA HIS A 11 14.25 6.48 18.77
C HIS A 11 14.13 6.85 20.26
N GLU A 12 13.30 7.84 20.61
CA GLU A 12 13.02 8.20 22.01
C GLU A 12 12.40 7.04 22.80
N ALA A 13 11.51 6.27 22.18
CA ALA A 13 10.92 5.09 22.81
C ALA A 13 11.91 3.92 22.97
N TRP A 14 12.92 3.82 22.10
CA TRP A 14 13.86 2.70 22.03
C TRP A 14 15.32 3.15 21.83
N PRO A 15 15.93 3.88 22.78
CA PRO A 15 17.20 4.58 22.55
C PRO A 15 18.44 3.67 22.45
N GLN A 16 18.37 2.44 22.97
CA GLN A 16 19.53 1.55 23.08
C GLN A 16 19.40 0.27 22.25
N VAL A 17 18.19 -0.29 22.17
CA VAL A 17 17.96 -1.61 21.57
C VAL A 17 16.60 -1.63 20.91
N ILE A 18 16.56 -2.01 19.63
CA ILE A 18 15.30 -2.18 18.91
C ILE A 18 14.70 -3.56 19.24
N PRO A 19 13.41 -3.64 19.62
CA PRO A 19 12.75 -4.92 19.87
C PRO A 19 12.80 -5.82 18.63
N SER A 20 13.40 -7.00 18.77
CA SER A 20 13.33 -8.04 17.72
C SER A 20 11.86 -8.47 17.57
N GLY A 21 11.29 -8.35 16.36
CA GLY A 21 9.87 -8.64 16.05
C GLY A 21 9.40 -10.10 16.25
N ASN A 22 10.19 -10.94 16.92
CA ASN A 22 9.92 -12.37 17.11
C ASN A 22 8.72 -12.69 18.03
N ALA A 23 8.03 -11.69 18.59
CA ALA A 23 6.84 -11.89 19.41
C ALA A 23 5.52 -12.01 18.60
N GLN A 24 5.54 -11.83 17.27
CA GLN A 24 4.38 -12.07 16.42
C GLN A 24 4.69 -13.10 15.32
N GLN A 25 4.98 -14.35 15.72
CA GLN A 25 4.80 -15.46 14.78
C GLN A 25 3.31 -15.57 14.45
N LYS A 26 2.90 -15.01 13.30
CA LYS A 26 1.61 -15.35 12.69
C LYS A 26 1.56 -16.87 12.51
N PRO A 27 0.43 -17.54 12.79
CA PRO A 27 0.29 -18.97 12.55
C PRO A 27 0.62 -19.26 11.08
N LYS A 28 1.57 -20.18 10.87
CA LYS A 28 1.96 -20.68 9.55
C LYS A 28 0.71 -21.22 8.85
N GLY A 29 0.26 -20.56 7.78
CA GLY A 29 -0.85 -21.05 6.95
C GLY A 29 -1.61 -20.00 6.13
N ARG A 30 -1.54 -18.70 6.49
CA ARG A 30 -2.25 -17.66 5.73
C ARG A 30 -1.28 -16.83 4.89
N ARG A 31 -1.22 -17.08 3.58
CA ARG A 31 -0.63 -16.13 2.63
C ARG A 31 -1.41 -14.82 2.73
N SER A 32 -0.74 -13.74 3.10
CA SER A 32 -1.31 -12.39 3.07
C SER A 32 -1.74 -12.06 1.64
N SER A 33 -3.00 -11.68 1.45
CA SER A 33 -3.47 -11.20 0.14
C SER A 33 -2.86 -9.83 -0.12
N MET A 34 -2.45 -9.57 -1.37
CA MET A 34 -1.87 -8.30 -1.84
C MET A 34 -2.77 -7.09 -1.51
N PHE A 35 -4.07 -7.31 -1.34
CA PHE A 35 -5.09 -6.30 -1.04
C PHE A 35 -5.82 -6.53 0.28
N ASP A 36 -5.28 -7.36 1.18
CA ASP A 36 -5.84 -7.45 2.52
C ASP A 36 -5.73 -6.07 3.20
N HIS A 37 -6.85 -5.49 3.63
CA HIS A 37 -6.87 -4.18 4.35
C HIS A 37 -6.01 -4.15 5.62
N LYS A 38 -5.52 -5.31 6.07
CA LYS A 38 -4.56 -5.45 7.19
C LYS A 38 -3.09 -5.30 6.76
N SER A 39 -2.80 -5.26 5.47
CA SER A 39 -1.42 -5.26 4.92
C SER A 39 -0.82 -3.86 4.76
N SER A 40 -1.63 -2.79 4.84
CA SER A 40 -1.16 -1.44 4.51
C SER A 40 -1.74 -0.32 5.35
N ALA A 41 -2.57 -0.61 6.36
CA ALA A 41 -2.78 0.38 7.40
C ALA A 41 -1.49 0.45 8.21
N ALA A 42 -0.79 1.59 8.13
CA ALA A 42 0.19 1.98 9.13
C ALA A 42 -0.54 2.02 10.48
N VAL A 43 -0.62 0.84 11.13
CA VAL A 43 -1.19 0.67 12.46
C VAL A 43 -0.36 1.54 13.38
N SER A 44 -1.04 2.44 14.08
CA SER A 44 -0.49 3.37 15.07
C SER A 44 0.56 2.68 15.96
N GLY A 45 1.85 2.92 15.68
CA GLY A 45 2.96 2.38 16.46
C GLY A 45 4.13 1.73 15.69
N HIS A 46 4.12 1.67 14.35
CA HIS A 46 5.21 1.00 13.60
C HIS A 46 6.06 1.89 12.67
N VAL A 47 7.31 1.41 12.52
CA VAL A 47 8.47 1.75 11.67
C VAL A 47 8.16 2.70 10.50
N PRO A 48 9.00 3.73 10.25
CA PRO A 48 8.79 4.70 9.16
C PRO A 48 8.86 4.05 7.77
N ALA A 49 8.54 4.84 6.74
CA ALA A 49 8.47 4.38 5.35
C ALA A 49 9.71 3.57 4.93
N ILE A 50 9.50 2.52 4.15
CA ILE A 50 10.57 1.71 3.58
C ILE A 50 11.32 2.58 2.56
N PRO A 51 12.64 2.83 2.73
CA PRO A 51 13.45 3.54 1.75
C PRO A 51 13.37 2.87 0.37
N PHE A 52 13.40 3.69 -0.69
CA PHE A 52 13.54 3.24 -2.08
C PHE A 52 12.46 2.29 -2.63
N LEU A 53 11.29 2.14 -1.98
CA LEU A 53 10.25 1.22 -2.45
C LEU A 53 9.82 1.50 -3.91
N VAL A 54 9.54 2.76 -4.23
CA VAL A 54 9.12 3.19 -5.58
C VAL A 54 10.17 2.85 -6.63
N PRO A 55 11.44 3.29 -6.51
CA PRO A 55 12.43 2.97 -7.52
C PRO A 55 12.79 1.49 -7.58
N ALA A 56 12.72 0.74 -6.48
CA ALA A 56 12.92 -0.71 -6.50
C ALA A 56 11.80 -1.45 -7.27
N ILE A 57 10.55 -0.98 -7.19
CA ILE A 57 9.45 -1.50 -8.00
C ILE A 57 9.66 -1.14 -9.48
N LEU A 58 9.99 0.12 -9.75
CA LEU A 58 10.23 0.60 -11.11
C LEU A 58 11.31 -0.21 -11.82
N GLU A 59 12.44 -0.48 -11.17
CA GLU A 59 13.51 -1.33 -11.73
C GLU A 59 13.01 -2.70 -12.15
N LYS A 60 12.20 -3.36 -11.30
CA LYS A 60 11.68 -4.70 -11.63
C LYS A 60 10.64 -4.69 -12.72
N LEU A 61 9.81 -3.65 -12.79
CA LEU A 61 8.86 -3.49 -13.89
C LEU A 61 9.59 -3.25 -15.21
N LEU A 62 10.63 -2.42 -15.21
CA LEU A 62 11.45 -2.14 -16.41
C LEU A 62 12.32 -3.33 -16.82
N ALA A 63 12.75 -4.17 -15.89
CA ALA A 63 13.47 -5.41 -16.18
C ALA A 63 12.54 -6.55 -16.66
N SER A 64 11.23 -6.41 -16.48
CA SER A 64 10.25 -7.43 -16.84
C SER A 64 9.84 -7.29 -18.30
N GLN A 65 10.03 -8.35 -19.09
CA GLN A 65 9.58 -8.41 -20.50
C GLN A 65 8.08 -8.09 -20.65
N ARG A 66 7.26 -8.42 -19.64
CA ARG A 66 5.81 -8.18 -19.66
C ARG A 66 5.44 -6.72 -19.41
N PHE A 67 6.18 -6.04 -18.54
CA PHE A 67 5.78 -4.72 -18.03
C PHE A 67 6.64 -3.57 -18.58
N GLN A 68 7.82 -3.86 -19.13
CA GLN A 68 8.76 -2.85 -19.62
C GLN A 68 8.12 -1.90 -20.65
N GLY A 69 7.36 -2.43 -21.62
CA GLY A 69 6.74 -1.61 -22.67
C GLY A 69 5.56 -0.74 -22.23
N ILE A 70 5.04 -0.96 -21.01
CA ILE A 70 3.89 -0.24 -20.44
C ILE A 70 4.24 0.48 -19.13
N THR A 71 5.53 0.54 -18.78
CA THR A 71 6.01 1.22 -17.58
C THR A 71 6.86 2.41 -17.99
N SER A 72 6.53 3.59 -17.49
CA SER A 72 7.29 4.82 -17.74
C SER A 72 7.16 5.78 -16.58
N VAL A 73 8.19 6.60 -16.38
CA VAL A 73 8.15 7.75 -15.47
C VAL A 73 7.62 8.98 -16.19
N SER A 74 6.67 9.68 -15.55
CA SER A 74 6.10 10.92 -16.06
C SER A 74 7.05 12.11 -15.81
N PRO A 75 7.12 13.10 -16.73
CA PRO A 75 7.95 14.30 -16.55
C PRO A 75 7.45 15.31 -15.51
N GLY A 76 6.43 14.97 -14.74
CA GLY A 76 5.82 15.81 -13.72
C GLY A 76 4.79 15.02 -12.94
N GLU A 77 3.86 15.72 -12.29
CA GLU A 77 2.83 15.10 -11.45
C GLU A 77 2.04 14.05 -12.22
N ALA A 78 2.05 12.82 -11.70
CA ALA A 78 1.48 11.66 -12.37
C ALA A 78 -0.02 11.86 -12.67
N ASP A 79 -0.73 12.59 -11.81
CA ASP A 79 -2.17 12.85 -11.95
C ASP A 79 -2.50 13.59 -13.24
N LEU A 80 -1.69 14.59 -13.63
CA LEU A 80 -1.87 15.32 -14.88
C LEU A 80 -1.72 14.43 -16.12
N TYR A 81 -0.70 13.56 -16.12
CA TYR A 81 -0.45 12.65 -17.25
C TYR A 81 -1.48 11.53 -17.32
N CYS A 82 -1.87 10.97 -16.17
CA CYS A 82 -2.95 10.00 -16.08
C CYS A 82 -4.28 10.58 -16.56
N ALA A 83 -4.60 11.81 -16.12
CA ALA A 83 -5.82 12.50 -16.53
C ALA A 83 -5.85 12.75 -18.04
N ARG A 84 -4.76 13.27 -18.63
CA ARG A 84 -4.65 13.45 -20.08
C ARG A 84 -4.84 12.12 -20.82
N TYR A 85 -4.10 11.08 -20.43
CA TYR A 85 -4.15 9.79 -21.10
C TYR A 85 -5.57 9.23 -21.14
N VAL A 86 -6.26 9.24 -19.99
CA VAL A 86 -7.64 8.74 -19.87
C VAL A 86 -8.65 9.65 -20.57
N LYS A 87 -8.42 10.97 -20.59
CA LYS A 87 -9.27 11.90 -21.37
C LYS A 87 -9.22 11.62 -22.86
N GLU A 88 -8.06 11.23 -23.39
CA GLU A 88 -7.85 10.95 -24.82
C GLU A 88 -8.28 9.53 -25.20
N HIS A 89 -8.01 8.53 -24.35
CA HIS A 89 -8.16 7.11 -24.70
C HIS A 89 -9.31 6.41 -23.95
N GLY A 90 -9.92 7.08 -22.97
CA GLY A 90 -10.84 6.46 -22.00
C GLY A 90 -10.10 5.61 -20.97
N GLY A 91 -10.87 4.97 -20.08
CA GLY A 91 -10.34 3.97 -19.13
C GLY A 91 -10.49 4.37 -17.67
N THR A 92 -9.70 3.72 -16.80
CA THR A 92 -9.76 3.89 -15.34
C THR A 92 -8.37 4.10 -14.76
N VAL A 93 -8.19 5.20 -14.02
CA VAL A 93 -6.98 5.44 -13.22
C VAL A 93 -7.12 4.76 -11.87
N LEU A 94 -6.14 3.94 -11.47
CA LEU A 94 -6.06 3.37 -10.12
C LEU A 94 -5.19 4.27 -9.25
N THR A 95 -5.75 4.84 -8.19
CA THR A 95 -5.03 5.83 -7.36
C THR A 95 -5.39 5.73 -5.88
N GLY A 96 -4.53 6.26 -5.01
CA GLY A 96 -4.86 6.53 -3.61
C GLY A 96 -5.37 7.95 -3.39
N ASP A 97 -5.20 8.82 -4.37
CA ASP A 97 -5.44 10.25 -4.28
C ASP A 97 -6.81 10.63 -4.84
N SER A 98 -7.60 11.38 -4.07
CA SER A 98 -8.92 11.85 -4.47
C SER A 98 -8.89 12.97 -5.51
N ASP A 99 -7.77 13.67 -5.62
CA ASP A 99 -7.68 14.92 -6.38
C ASP A 99 -7.83 14.66 -7.89
N LEU A 100 -7.53 13.44 -8.35
CA LEU A 100 -7.81 12.96 -9.71
C LEU A 100 -9.28 13.09 -10.16
N LEU A 101 -10.24 13.16 -9.24
CA LEU A 101 -11.65 13.41 -9.58
C LEU A 101 -11.91 14.86 -10.05
N VAL A 102 -11.04 15.79 -9.69
CA VAL A 102 -11.14 17.21 -10.03
C VAL A 102 -10.57 17.49 -11.42
N HIS A 103 -9.67 16.63 -11.90
CA HIS A 103 -9.16 16.69 -13.27
C HIS A 103 -10.24 16.36 -14.29
N ASP A 104 -10.10 16.92 -15.49
CA ASP A 104 -10.93 16.55 -16.63
C ASP A 104 -10.45 15.23 -17.23
N LEU A 105 -11.20 14.15 -16.96
CA LEU A 105 -10.93 12.80 -17.47
C LEU A 105 -11.72 12.47 -18.75
N GLY A 106 -12.45 13.43 -19.31
CA GLY A 106 -13.36 13.18 -20.43
C GLY A 106 -14.59 12.33 -20.06
N ALA A 107 -15.44 12.07 -21.06
CA ALA A 107 -16.71 11.36 -20.85
C ALA A 107 -16.56 9.86 -20.54
N MET A 108 -15.46 9.25 -21.01
CA MET A 108 -15.17 7.82 -20.87
C MET A 108 -14.13 7.52 -19.78
N GLY A 109 -13.71 8.55 -19.04
CA GLY A 109 -12.68 8.45 -18.02
C GLY A 109 -13.23 8.23 -16.63
N SER A 110 -12.53 7.42 -15.83
CA SER A 110 -12.93 7.10 -14.47
C SER A 110 -11.74 6.96 -13.54
N VAL A 111 -12.01 7.08 -12.25
CA VAL A 111 -11.05 6.84 -11.16
C VAL A 111 -11.53 5.65 -10.35
N SER A 112 -10.63 4.80 -9.90
CA SER A 112 -10.90 3.81 -8.88
C SER A 112 -9.86 3.88 -7.77
N PHE A 113 -10.31 3.91 -6.52
CA PHE A 113 -9.38 4.06 -5.40
C PHE A 113 -8.82 2.71 -4.96
N PHE A 114 -7.54 2.68 -4.57
CA PHE A 114 -6.92 1.46 -4.03
C PHE A 114 -7.67 0.88 -2.82
N LYS A 115 -8.32 1.74 -2.02
CA LYS A 115 -9.15 1.33 -0.87
C LYS A 115 -10.42 0.56 -1.27
N ASP A 116 -10.87 0.72 -2.51
CA ASP A 116 -12.10 0.12 -3.05
C ASP A 116 -11.80 -1.12 -3.91
N LEU A 117 -10.53 -1.52 -4.04
CA LEU A 117 -10.16 -2.77 -4.70
C LEU A 117 -10.50 -3.96 -3.82
N GLU A 118 -11.35 -4.85 -4.32
CA GLU A 118 -11.74 -6.08 -3.66
C GLU A 118 -11.31 -7.29 -4.48
N VAL A 119 -10.61 -8.24 -3.85
CA VAL A 119 -10.37 -9.55 -4.48
C VAL A 119 -11.54 -10.48 -4.15
N SER A 120 -12.26 -10.90 -5.17
CA SER A 120 -13.31 -11.91 -5.07
C SER A 120 -12.84 -13.22 -5.68
N GLU A 121 -12.93 -14.31 -4.94
CA GLU A 121 -12.64 -15.65 -5.43
C GLU A 121 -13.97 -16.40 -5.62
N GLN A 122 -14.30 -16.70 -6.87
CA GLN A 122 -15.50 -17.45 -7.26
C GLN A 122 -15.05 -18.60 -8.15
N CYS A 123 -15.44 -19.83 -7.82
CA CYS A 123 -15.09 -21.03 -8.60
C CYS A 123 -13.57 -21.17 -8.89
N ASN A 124 -12.70 -20.88 -7.91
CA ASN A 124 -11.24 -20.85 -8.05
C ASN A 124 -10.68 -19.79 -9.02
N ILE A 125 -11.52 -18.86 -9.50
CA ILE A 125 -11.08 -17.70 -10.29
C ILE A 125 -11.00 -16.50 -9.36
N LYS A 126 -9.80 -15.94 -9.24
CA LYS A 126 -9.55 -14.69 -8.51
C LYS A 126 -9.84 -13.52 -9.45
N THR A 127 -10.85 -12.75 -9.11
CA THR A 127 -11.22 -11.51 -9.80
C THR A 127 -10.94 -10.32 -8.91
N ILE A 128 -10.49 -9.21 -9.51
CA ILE A 128 -10.37 -7.93 -8.82
C ILE A 128 -11.59 -7.11 -9.23
N ARG A 129 -12.35 -6.65 -8.24
CA ARG A 129 -13.50 -5.75 -8.39
C ARG A 129 -13.13 -4.40 -7.80
N CYS A 130 -13.71 -3.34 -8.34
CA CYS A 130 -13.40 -2.00 -7.90
C CYS A 130 -14.59 -1.06 -8.14
N CYS A 131 -14.71 -0.02 -7.31
CA CYS A 131 -15.67 1.06 -7.54
C CYS A 131 -15.10 2.03 -8.58
N GLN A 132 -15.87 2.30 -9.64
CA GLN A 132 -15.50 3.29 -10.66
C GLN A 132 -16.27 4.59 -10.41
N TYR A 133 -15.52 5.69 -10.28
CA TYR A 133 -16.01 7.04 -10.12
C TYR A 133 -15.77 7.79 -11.42
N THR A 134 -16.85 8.13 -12.14
CA THR A 134 -16.77 8.86 -13.42
C THR A 134 -17.08 10.34 -13.17
N PRO A 135 -16.11 11.27 -13.27
CA PRO A 135 -16.34 12.69 -13.00
C PRO A 135 -17.53 13.29 -13.75
N ALA A 136 -17.67 12.97 -15.05
CA ALA A 136 -18.78 13.43 -15.88
C ALA A 136 -20.16 13.01 -15.31
N LEU A 137 -20.31 11.73 -14.91
CA LEU A 137 -21.55 11.24 -14.31
C LEU A 137 -21.80 11.82 -12.92
N ILE A 138 -20.75 12.15 -12.17
CA ILE A 138 -20.88 12.79 -10.86
C ILE A 138 -21.41 14.23 -11.04
N VAL A 139 -20.84 14.99 -11.96
CA VAL A 139 -21.30 16.34 -12.33
C VAL A 139 -22.78 16.32 -12.72
N GLU A 140 -23.17 15.37 -13.58
CA GLU A 140 -24.56 15.17 -14.02
C GLU A 140 -25.50 14.83 -12.83
N LYS A 141 -25.17 13.80 -12.05
CA LYS A 141 -26.02 13.35 -10.92
C LYS A 141 -26.13 14.39 -9.80
N LEU A 142 -25.10 15.19 -9.60
CA LEU A 142 -25.13 16.29 -8.65
C LEU A 142 -25.79 17.56 -9.23
N ASN A 143 -26.07 17.58 -10.53
CA ASN A 143 -26.61 18.72 -11.28
C ASN A 143 -25.74 19.98 -11.04
N LEU A 144 -24.42 19.83 -11.18
CA LEU A 144 -23.45 20.91 -11.09
C LEU A 144 -23.32 21.62 -12.44
N ASN A 145 -22.84 22.87 -12.44
CA ASN A 145 -22.59 23.60 -13.67
C ASN A 145 -21.54 22.87 -14.52
N PRO A 146 -21.83 22.46 -15.78
CA PRO A 146 -20.89 21.71 -16.61
C PRO A 146 -19.57 22.45 -16.91
N LEU A 147 -19.57 23.78 -16.92
CA LEU A 147 -18.39 24.59 -17.21
C LEU A 147 -17.35 24.52 -16.07
N TYR A 148 -17.81 24.47 -14.82
CA TYR A 148 -16.95 24.47 -13.63
C TYR A 148 -16.85 23.08 -12.97
N GLY A 149 -17.87 22.24 -13.15
CA GLY A 149 -17.91 20.83 -12.76
C GLY A 149 -17.52 20.59 -11.32
N LEU A 150 -16.62 19.61 -11.12
CA LEU A 150 -16.07 19.27 -9.81
C LEU A 150 -15.01 20.27 -9.32
N LYS A 151 -14.45 21.13 -10.20
CA LYS A 151 -13.48 22.16 -9.80
C LYS A 151 -14.12 23.22 -8.92
N SER A 152 -15.33 23.69 -9.24
CA SER A 152 -16.05 24.61 -8.34
C SER A 152 -16.40 23.93 -7.02
N PHE A 153 -16.78 22.66 -7.05
CA PHE A 153 -17.11 21.91 -5.84
C PHE A 153 -15.90 21.74 -4.91
N ALA A 154 -14.75 21.37 -5.45
CA ALA A 154 -13.49 21.29 -4.69
C ALA A 154 -13.07 22.66 -4.15
N PHE A 155 -13.22 23.73 -4.94
CA PHE A 155 -12.91 25.08 -4.48
C PHE A 155 -13.81 25.53 -3.33
N GLU A 156 -15.11 25.24 -3.37
CA GLU A 156 -16.04 25.51 -2.27
C GLU A 156 -15.65 24.76 -0.99
N MET A 157 -15.14 23.53 -1.11
CA MET A 157 -14.64 22.77 0.05
C MET A 157 -13.42 23.44 0.71
N ILE A 158 -12.54 24.05 -0.09
CA ILE A 158 -11.38 24.80 0.42
C ILE A 158 -11.83 26.09 1.09
N MET A 159 -12.80 26.80 0.49
CA MET A 159 -13.29 28.08 1.00
C MET A 159 -14.20 27.96 2.24
N ASP A 160 -14.93 26.85 2.39
CA ASP A 160 -15.76 26.56 3.56
C ASP A 160 -15.59 25.11 4.04
N PRO A 161 -14.44 24.76 4.68
CA PRO A 161 -14.11 23.38 5.08
C PRO A 161 -15.08 22.76 6.10
N HIS A 162 -15.90 23.59 6.74
CA HIS A 162 -16.88 23.18 7.75
C HIS A 162 -18.31 23.11 7.20
N ALA A 163 -18.54 23.47 5.95
CA ALA A 163 -19.85 23.34 5.32
C ALA A 163 -20.29 21.89 5.17
N SER A 164 -21.59 21.67 5.32
CA SER A 164 -22.21 20.37 5.02
C SER A 164 -22.24 20.12 3.50
N LEU A 165 -22.24 18.85 3.10
CA LEU A 165 -22.32 18.45 1.70
C LEU A 165 -23.51 19.09 0.94
N PRO A 166 -24.74 19.15 1.49
CA PRO A 166 -25.84 19.85 0.81
C PRO A 166 -25.57 21.34 0.60
N LYS A 167 -24.93 22.01 1.57
CA LYS A 167 -24.57 23.43 1.48
C LYS A 167 -23.50 23.65 0.41
N LEU A 168 -22.44 22.83 0.40
CA LEU A 168 -21.40 22.86 -0.63
C LEU A 168 -21.98 22.60 -2.02
N LYS A 169 -22.85 21.60 -2.15
CA LYS A 169 -23.54 21.29 -3.40
C LYS A 169 -24.34 22.49 -3.91
N GLN A 170 -25.13 23.13 -3.05
CA GLN A 170 -25.91 24.30 -3.44
C GLN A 170 -25.01 25.46 -3.85
N LYS A 171 -23.99 25.80 -3.04
CA LYS A 171 -23.02 26.85 -3.37
C LYS A 171 -22.28 26.60 -4.69
N SER A 172 -21.93 25.35 -4.98
CA SER A 172 -21.26 24.95 -6.22
C SER A 172 -22.15 25.07 -7.45
N LYS A 173 -23.47 24.84 -7.30
CA LYS A 173 -24.45 25.10 -8.37
C LYS A 173 -24.58 26.59 -8.66
N ASP A 174 -24.61 27.38 -7.59
CA ASP A 174 -24.70 28.83 -7.65
C ASP A 174 -23.34 29.50 -7.96
N ILE A 175 -22.28 28.70 -8.15
CA ILE A 175 -20.88 29.11 -8.40
C ILE A 175 -20.42 30.23 -7.45
N LYS A 176 -20.82 30.13 -6.18
CA LYS A 176 -20.71 31.23 -5.22
C LYS A 176 -19.26 31.64 -4.96
N ALA A 177 -18.40 30.72 -4.53
CA ALA A 177 -17.00 31.00 -4.25
C ALA A 177 -16.23 31.41 -5.49
N VAL A 178 -16.55 30.84 -6.65
CA VAL A 178 -15.93 31.22 -7.94
C VAL A 178 -16.23 32.69 -8.25
N THR A 179 -17.45 33.14 -7.98
CA THR A 179 -17.89 34.53 -8.21
C THR A 179 -17.35 35.48 -7.14
N ASP A 180 -17.35 35.05 -5.88
CA ASP A 180 -16.89 35.87 -4.75
C ASP A 180 -15.34 36.02 -4.74
N TYR A 181 -14.60 35.04 -5.29
CA TYR A 181 -13.12 34.97 -5.27
C TYR A 181 -12.52 34.50 -6.61
N PRO A 182 -12.69 35.25 -7.71
CA PRO A 182 -12.29 34.83 -9.04
C PRO A 182 -10.78 34.61 -9.21
N ASP A 183 -9.95 35.47 -8.60
CA ASP A 183 -8.48 35.35 -8.70
C ASP A 183 -7.96 34.10 -7.97
N MET A 184 -8.47 33.84 -6.76
CA MET A 184 -8.14 32.63 -6.00
C MET A 184 -8.60 31.36 -6.71
N TYR A 185 -9.77 31.41 -7.37
CA TYR A 185 -10.24 30.29 -8.17
C TYR A 185 -9.34 30.05 -9.38
N LYS A 186 -8.91 31.11 -10.07
CA LYS A 186 -7.98 31.01 -11.19
C LYS A 186 -6.67 30.38 -10.76
N ASP A 187 -6.13 30.76 -9.61
CA ASP A 187 -4.91 30.16 -9.06
C ASP A 187 -5.11 28.70 -8.67
N PHE A 188 -6.26 28.36 -8.05
CA PHE A 188 -6.62 26.99 -7.71
C PHE A 188 -6.72 26.08 -8.96
N VAL A 189 -7.33 26.57 -10.05
CA VAL A 189 -7.57 25.74 -11.25
C VAL A 189 -6.29 25.43 -12.02
N LYS A 190 -5.23 26.25 -11.89
CA LYS A 190 -3.94 26.03 -12.57
C LYS A 190 -3.37 24.63 -12.33
N GLU A 191 -3.55 24.08 -11.13
CA GLU A 191 -3.09 22.73 -10.76
C GLU A 191 -3.83 21.61 -11.54
N TYR A 192 -5.03 21.91 -12.05
CA TYR A 192 -5.91 20.98 -12.77
C TYR A 192 -6.08 21.33 -14.25
N GLU A 193 -5.26 22.23 -14.78
CA GLU A 193 -5.28 22.55 -16.21
C GLU A 193 -4.79 21.35 -17.03
N ALA A 194 -5.53 21.04 -18.10
CA ALA A 194 -5.20 19.90 -18.93
C ALA A 194 -3.88 20.15 -19.66
N LEU A 195 -3.02 19.14 -19.67
CA LEU A 195 -1.82 19.17 -20.49
C LEU A 195 -2.22 19.27 -21.99
N PRO A 196 -1.42 19.96 -22.82
CA PRO A 196 -1.60 19.94 -24.26
C PRO A 196 -1.65 18.51 -24.79
N LYS A 197 -2.45 18.31 -25.86
CA LYS A 197 -2.53 17.00 -26.53
C LYS A 197 -1.14 16.54 -26.91
N GLU A 198 -0.87 15.26 -26.70
CA GLU A 198 0.39 14.67 -27.11
C GLU A 198 0.50 14.75 -28.64
N VAL A 199 1.49 15.49 -29.15
CA VAL A 199 1.80 15.47 -30.58
C VAL A 199 2.46 14.13 -30.83
N HIS A 200 1.71 13.16 -31.34
CA HIS A 200 2.26 11.86 -31.74
C HIS A 200 3.31 12.09 -32.84
N THR A 201 4.56 12.22 -32.45
CA THR A 201 5.69 11.97 -33.33
C THR A 201 5.72 10.47 -33.53
N THR A 202 5.26 10.05 -34.72
CA THR A 202 5.30 8.71 -35.32
C THR A 202 6.02 7.63 -34.51
N GLU A 203 5.32 6.51 -34.28
CA GLU A 203 5.88 5.24 -33.81
C GLU A 203 7.15 4.88 -34.61
N TYR A 204 8.31 5.05 -33.99
CA TYR A 204 9.58 4.56 -34.55
C TYR A 204 9.81 3.14 -34.05
N THR A 205 9.68 2.19 -34.97
CA THR A 205 10.19 0.82 -34.86
C THR A 205 11.72 0.84 -34.88
N GLU A 206 12.41 0.85 -33.74
CA GLU A 206 13.88 0.73 -33.76
C GLU A 206 14.39 -0.17 -32.62
N ALA A 207 14.54 -1.45 -32.94
CA ALA A 207 15.19 -2.44 -32.07
C ALA A 207 16.72 -2.22 -31.95
N ASN A 208 17.33 -1.24 -32.64
CA ASN A 208 18.78 -1.05 -32.69
C ASN A 208 19.26 0.43 -32.77
N ALA A 209 18.41 1.43 -32.50
CA ALA A 209 18.85 2.83 -32.45
C ALA A 209 19.42 3.21 -31.07
N PRO A 210 20.31 4.21 -30.98
CA PRO A 210 20.73 4.77 -29.70
C PRO A 210 19.50 5.11 -28.87
N LYS A 211 19.51 4.77 -27.57
CA LYS A 211 18.41 5.17 -26.67
C LYS A 211 18.30 6.69 -26.74
N SER A 212 17.22 7.19 -27.33
CA SER A 212 16.96 8.63 -27.36
C SER A 212 16.95 9.17 -25.93
N LEU A 213 17.31 10.45 -25.77
CA LEU A 213 17.25 11.13 -24.48
C LEU A 213 15.88 10.92 -23.80
N ARG A 214 14.79 11.02 -24.57
CA ARG A 214 13.42 10.72 -24.13
C ARG A 214 13.25 9.31 -23.57
N ALA A 215 13.85 8.29 -24.20
CA ALA A 215 13.78 6.91 -23.73
C ALA A 215 14.53 6.73 -22.39
N VAL A 216 15.66 7.41 -22.19
CA VAL A 216 16.38 7.39 -20.91
C VAL A 216 15.58 8.07 -19.81
N LEU A 217 15.04 9.26 -20.08
CA LEU A 217 14.25 10.05 -19.12
C LEU A 217 13.06 9.27 -18.56
N ARG A 218 12.37 8.47 -19.39
CA ARG A 218 11.24 7.62 -18.99
C ARG A 218 11.60 6.46 -18.06
N THR A 219 12.88 6.20 -17.83
CA THR A 219 13.37 5.09 -17.00
C THR A 219 14.10 5.53 -15.73
N LEU A 220 14.22 6.84 -15.51
CA LEU A 220 14.89 7.40 -14.34
C LEU A 220 14.13 7.07 -13.05
N ASP A 221 14.85 7.06 -11.93
CA ASP A 221 14.22 7.16 -10.62
C ASP A 221 13.39 8.46 -10.56
N PRO A 222 12.17 8.47 -10.02
CA PRO A 222 11.35 9.68 -9.97
C PRO A 222 12.03 10.90 -9.32
N ARG A 223 12.83 10.71 -8.27
CA ARG A 223 13.56 11.81 -7.61
C ARG A 223 14.74 12.30 -8.44
N ILE A 224 15.40 11.41 -9.17
CA ILE A 224 16.46 11.77 -10.11
C ILE A 224 15.85 12.48 -11.33
N SER A 225 14.70 12.00 -11.80
CA SER A 225 13.93 12.63 -12.89
C SER A 225 13.55 14.06 -12.53
N GLU A 226 13.05 14.30 -11.32
CA GLU A 226 12.70 15.63 -10.83
C GLU A 226 13.89 16.61 -10.84
N TYR A 227 15.08 16.14 -10.47
CA TYR A 227 16.32 16.90 -10.58
C TYR A 227 16.72 17.17 -12.04
N VAL A 228 16.77 16.12 -12.87
CA VAL A 228 17.18 16.20 -14.27
C VAL A 228 16.26 17.12 -15.08
N LEU A 229 14.94 17.10 -14.80
CA LEU A 229 13.94 17.90 -15.52
C LEU A 229 13.91 19.38 -15.11
N GLN A 230 14.78 19.81 -14.20
CA GLN A 230 15.05 21.24 -13.98
C GLN A 230 16.00 21.81 -15.05
N PHE A 231 16.69 20.97 -15.81
CA PHE A 231 17.59 21.38 -16.89
C PHE A 231 16.84 21.52 -18.23
N PRO A 232 17.03 22.62 -18.99
CA PRO A 232 16.24 22.91 -20.20
C PRO A 232 16.25 21.81 -21.27
N GLN A 233 17.41 21.24 -21.61
CA GLN A 233 17.46 20.23 -22.68
C GLN A 233 16.70 18.95 -22.31
N ALA A 234 16.81 18.54 -21.04
CA ALA A 234 16.09 17.38 -20.54
C ALA A 234 14.59 17.65 -20.45
N ALA A 235 14.18 18.83 -19.99
CA ALA A 235 12.78 19.24 -19.94
C ALA A 235 12.13 19.27 -21.34
N GLU A 236 12.83 19.83 -22.32
CA GLU A 236 12.40 19.87 -23.72
C GLU A 236 12.27 18.46 -24.31
N ALA A 237 13.28 17.61 -24.13
CA ALA A 237 13.26 16.23 -24.62
C ALA A 237 12.18 15.35 -23.94
N ALA A 238 11.76 15.72 -22.72
CA ALA A 238 10.66 15.07 -22.02
C ALA A 238 9.28 15.59 -22.43
N GLU A 239 9.21 16.59 -23.31
CA GLU A 239 7.98 17.31 -23.67
C GLU A 239 7.28 17.89 -22.43
N ARG A 240 8.06 18.40 -21.47
CA ARG A 240 7.51 18.98 -20.24
C ARG A 240 6.71 20.25 -20.62
N PRO A 241 5.40 20.30 -20.34
CA PRO A 241 4.52 21.36 -20.83
C PRO A 241 4.62 22.66 -20.03
N PHE A 242 5.29 22.62 -18.88
CA PHE A 242 5.55 23.79 -18.05
C PHE A 242 7.03 24.19 -18.21
N PRO A 243 7.34 25.50 -18.30
CA PRO A 243 8.72 25.94 -18.25
C PRO A 243 9.37 25.35 -16.99
N SER A 244 10.58 24.82 -17.14
CA SER A 244 11.40 24.37 -16.01
C SER A 244 11.31 25.44 -14.93
N SER A 245 10.82 25.07 -13.75
CA SER A 245 10.76 25.95 -12.58
C SER A 245 12.15 26.26 -12.03
N ILE A 246 13.13 26.50 -12.91
CA ILE A 246 14.13 27.53 -12.63
C ILE A 246 13.35 28.84 -12.62
N GLN A 247 12.48 29.04 -11.62
CA GLN A 247 12.40 30.36 -11.07
C GLN A 247 13.81 30.55 -10.52
N PRO A 248 14.57 31.54 -11.02
CA PRO A 248 15.75 31.96 -10.29
C PRO A 248 15.27 32.13 -8.86
N ALA A 249 15.85 31.38 -7.91
CA ALA A 249 15.74 31.81 -6.54
C ALA A 249 16.03 33.32 -6.57
N GLU A 250 15.26 34.12 -5.84
CA GLU A 250 15.40 35.59 -5.85
C GLU A 250 16.87 36.03 -5.62
N ASP A 251 17.75 35.11 -5.18
CA ASP A 251 19.18 35.27 -4.95
C ASP A 251 20.16 34.27 -5.66
N GLY A 252 19.82 33.40 -6.64
CA GLY A 252 20.86 32.57 -7.31
C GLY A 252 20.49 31.43 -8.28
N ASN A 253 21.44 31.06 -9.18
CA ASN A 253 21.42 29.91 -10.10
C ASN A 253 21.57 28.57 -9.34
N SER A 254 20.55 28.15 -8.59
CA SER A 254 20.54 26.84 -7.92
C SER A 254 19.36 25.97 -8.36
N VAL A 255 19.53 24.65 -8.22
CA VAL A 255 18.50 23.64 -8.50
C VAL A 255 18.23 22.78 -7.26
N ASP A 256 17.03 22.24 -7.15
CA ASP A 256 16.61 21.47 -5.99
C ASP A 256 16.81 19.96 -6.17
N MET A 257 17.24 19.27 -5.13
CA MET A 257 17.29 17.80 -5.08
C MET A 257 16.59 17.27 -3.84
N PHE A 258 15.52 16.48 -4.02
CA PHE A 258 14.78 15.87 -2.93
C PHE A 258 15.26 14.45 -2.62
N LEU A 259 16.12 14.31 -1.61
CA LEU A 259 16.66 13.01 -1.21
C LEU A 259 15.56 12.10 -0.63
N PRO A 260 15.62 10.78 -0.89
CA PRO A 260 14.74 9.82 -0.25
C PRO A 260 15.02 9.74 1.27
N PHE A 261 14.01 9.31 2.01
CA PHE A 261 14.13 9.07 3.45
C PHE A 261 15.02 7.85 3.71
N LEU A 262 15.95 7.97 4.66
CA LEU A 262 16.75 6.86 5.18
C LEU A 262 16.35 6.56 6.62
N LEU A 263 16.46 5.28 7.00
CA LEU A 263 16.25 4.84 8.38
C LEU A 263 17.55 5.01 9.19
N ASP A 264 17.98 6.24 9.42
CA ASP A 264 19.21 6.54 10.15
C ASP A 264 18.96 7.02 11.59
N CYS A 265 19.94 6.86 12.48
CA CYS A 265 19.82 7.31 13.87
C CYS A 265 19.63 8.85 13.95
N PRO A 266 18.52 9.37 14.53
CA PRO A 266 18.27 10.82 14.62
C PRO A 266 19.27 11.60 15.49
N SER A 267 20.04 10.91 16.34
CA SER A 267 21.06 11.53 17.20
C SER A 267 22.45 11.60 16.56
N LYS A 268 22.61 11.06 15.34
CA LYS A 268 23.88 11.07 14.59
C LYS A 268 23.81 12.01 13.40
N THR A 269 24.99 12.34 12.87
CA THR A 269 25.12 13.01 11.56
C THR A 269 24.41 12.19 10.50
N SER A 270 23.64 12.83 9.62
CA SER A 270 22.84 12.15 8.59
C SER A 270 23.66 11.12 7.79
N ALA A 271 23.05 9.97 7.52
CA ALA A 271 23.68 8.90 6.75
C ALA A 271 24.07 9.31 5.31
N TRP A 272 23.43 10.35 4.76
CA TRP A 272 23.81 10.95 3.48
C TRP A 272 25.19 11.63 3.45
N GLU A 273 25.75 12.04 4.59
CA GLU A 273 26.93 12.93 4.58
C GLU A 273 28.18 12.27 3.99
N MET A 274 28.37 10.96 4.20
CA MET A 274 29.56 10.24 3.71
C MET A 274 29.66 10.15 2.19
N SER A 275 28.53 10.18 1.49
CA SER A 275 28.47 10.02 0.03
C SER A 275 28.27 11.35 -0.70
N THR A 276 28.45 12.47 0.00
CA THR A 276 28.27 13.83 -0.54
C THR A 276 29.11 14.07 -1.79
N ALA A 277 30.39 13.69 -1.79
CA ALA A 277 31.27 13.90 -2.95
C ALA A 277 30.76 13.18 -4.22
N VAL A 278 30.21 11.96 -4.07
CA VAL A 278 29.62 11.22 -5.20
C VAL A 278 28.34 11.89 -5.70
N ARG A 279 27.52 12.44 -4.80
CA ARG A 279 26.34 13.21 -5.20
C ARG A 279 26.72 14.52 -5.88
N GLN A 280 27.69 15.28 -5.37
CA GLN A 280 28.21 16.49 -6.01
C GLN A 280 28.75 16.21 -7.41
N LEU A 281 29.48 15.10 -7.60
CA LEU A 281 29.89 14.65 -8.92
C LEU A 281 28.68 14.36 -9.81
N ALA A 282 27.68 13.62 -9.29
CA ALA A 282 26.46 13.32 -10.04
C ALA A 282 25.73 14.60 -10.48
N TYR A 283 25.57 15.57 -9.58
CA TYR A 283 24.93 16.84 -9.90
C TYR A 283 25.74 17.65 -10.92
N GLY A 284 27.06 17.75 -10.74
CA GLY A 284 27.95 18.49 -11.65
C GLY A 284 27.96 17.93 -13.07
N VAL A 285 27.79 16.61 -13.24
CA VAL A 285 27.69 15.96 -14.56
C VAL A 285 26.50 16.52 -15.37
N MET A 286 25.41 16.97 -14.74
CA MET A 286 24.30 17.59 -15.49
C MET A 286 24.69 18.91 -16.16
N ASN A 287 25.62 19.69 -15.60
CA ASN A 287 26.10 20.89 -16.29
C ASN A 287 26.75 20.56 -17.64
N LEU A 288 27.28 19.35 -17.82
CA LEU A 288 27.85 18.93 -19.11
C LEU A 288 26.78 18.75 -20.20
N THR A 289 25.50 18.61 -19.83
CA THR A 289 24.41 18.57 -20.79
C THR A 289 24.05 19.96 -21.29
N GLU A 290 24.36 21.03 -20.55
CA GLU A 290 23.95 22.39 -20.88
C GLU A 290 25.10 23.23 -21.48
N PRO A 291 24.79 24.27 -22.29
CA PRO A 291 25.73 25.32 -22.65
C PRO A 291 26.28 26.03 -21.41
N LYS A 292 27.52 26.55 -21.51
CA LYS A 292 28.25 27.16 -20.36
C LYS A 292 27.48 28.31 -19.71
N GLU A 293 26.70 29.04 -20.49
CA GLU A 293 25.91 30.20 -20.04
C GLU A 293 24.75 29.79 -19.14
N LYS A 294 24.32 28.52 -19.19
CA LYS A 294 23.22 27.96 -18.40
C LYS A 294 23.71 27.05 -17.28
N HIS A 295 25.02 27.03 -17.00
CA HIS A 295 25.57 26.22 -15.92
C HIS A 295 25.05 26.70 -14.57
N VAL A 296 24.58 25.75 -13.79
CA VAL A 296 24.13 25.96 -12.42
C VAL A 296 25.36 25.91 -11.51
N VAL A 297 25.42 26.79 -10.51
CA VAL A 297 26.56 26.86 -9.59
C VAL A 297 26.36 26.00 -8.34
N ALA A 298 25.10 25.78 -7.95
CA ALA A 298 24.78 25.10 -6.70
C ALA A 298 23.53 24.22 -6.79
N VAL A 299 23.42 23.26 -5.88
CA VAL A 299 22.26 22.41 -5.69
C VAL A 299 21.81 22.45 -4.24
N VAL A 300 20.51 22.58 -3.99
CA VAL A 300 19.92 22.58 -2.66
C VAL A 300 19.34 21.21 -2.37
N GLU A 301 19.98 20.48 -1.46
CA GLU A 301 19.49 19.17 -1.01
C GLU A 301 18.40 19.34 0.04
N HIS A 302 17.19 18.90 -0.30
CA HIS A 302 16.05 18.84 0.60
C HIS A 302 15.91 17.46 1.20
N ARG A 303 15.93 17.41 2.53
CA ARG A 303 15.61 16.22 3.32
C ARG A 303 14.28 16.45 3.99
N ARG A 304 13.42 15.42 4.08
CA ARG A 304 12.15 15.51 4.83
C ARG A 304 12.41 15.60 6.34
N GLN A 305 13.00 16.67 6.84
CA GLN A 305 13.24 16.91 8.26
C GLN A 305 11.99 17.50 8.95
N GLN A 306 12.00 17.60 10.28
CA GLN A 306 10.92 18.32 10.98
C GLN A 306 10.93 19.81 10.59
N LYS A 307 9.73 20.38 10.37
CA LYS A 307 9.39 21.79 10.02
C LYS A 307 10.55 22.73 9.65
N GLY A 308 10.52 23.29 8.43
CA GLY A 308 11.21 24.54 8.09
C GLY A 308 12.67 24.41 7.63
N SER A 309 13.12 23.25 7.18
CA SER A 309 14.43 23.13 6.52
C SER A 309 14.42 23.93 5.21
N ARG A 310 15.35 24.88 5.06
CA ARG A 310 15.63 25.61 3.81
C ARG A 310 16.47 24.78 2.82
N GLY A 311 16.58 23.47 3.04
CA GLY A 311 17.54 22.61 2.36
C GLY A 311 18.99 22.90 2.77
N ARG A 312 19.94 22.12 2.24
CA ARG A 312 21.37 22.38 2.36
C ARG A 312 21.96 22.59 0.98
N GLU A 313 22.55 23.76 0.76
CA GLU A 313 23.20 24.09 -0.50
C GLU A 313 24.58 23.44 -0.61
N TRP A 314 24.89 22.95 -1.79
CA TRP A 314 26.18 22.41 -2.19
C TRP A 314 26.65 23.05 -3.48
N GLN A 315 27.90 23.48 -3.52
CA GLN A 315 28.52 23.97 -4.75
C GLN A 315 28.78 22.80 -5.70
N LEU A 316 28.56 23.03 -6.98
CA LEU A 316 28.80 22.05 -8.04
C LEU A 316 30.25 22.10 -8.51
N PRO A 317 30.86 20.94 -8.81
CA PRO A 317 32.23 20.87 -9.29
C PRO A 317 32.36 21.48 -10.69
N THR A 318 33.52 22.08 -10.95
CA THR A 318 33.98 22.52 -12.27
C THR A 318 34.28 21.34 -13.19
N TYR A 319 34.45 21.60 -14.49
CA TYR A 319 34.78 20.56 -15.47
C TYR A 319 36.04 19.74 -15.09
N GLY A 320 37.09 20.41 -14.63
CA GLY A 320 38.33 19.75 -14.21
C GLY A 320 38.13 18.86 -12.98
N GLU A 321 37.37 19.34 -12.00
CA GLU A 321 37.05 18.57 -10.78
C GLU A 321 36.14 17.37 -11.10
N ILE A 322 35.24 17.48 -12.07
CA ILE A 322 34.43 16.35 -12.56
C ILE A 322 35.33 15.27 -13.16
N GLU A 323 36.32 15.65 -13.97
CA GLU A 323 37.26 14.72 -14.57
C GLU A 323 38.14 14.04 -13.52
N GLU A 324 38.71 14.80 -12.59
CA GLU A 324 39.54 14.29 -11.49
C GLU A 324 38.74 13.34 -10.59
N ALA A 325 37.54 13.74 -10.16
CA ALA A 325 36.69 12.89 -9.32
C ALA A 325 36.25 11.62 -10.06
N SER A 326 35.99 11.71 -11.36
CA SER A 326 35.65 10.54 -12.18
C SER A 326 36.82 9.56 -12.30
N ALA A 327 38.03 10.08 -12.54
CA ALA A 327 39.24 9.29 -12.60
C ALA A 327 39.54 8.63 -11.25
N GLY A 328 39.44 9.38 -10.14
CA GLY A 328 39.68 8.88 -8.79
C GLY A 328 38.74 7.73 -8.40
N LEU A 329 37.45 7.80 -8.75
CA LEU A 329 36.52 6.70 -8.49
C LEU A 329 36.83 5.44 -9.30
N VAL A 330 37.25 5.60 -10.56
CA VAL A 330 37.68 4.47 -11.40
C VAL A 330 38.95 3.83 -10.85
N GLU A 331 39.95 4.63 -10.51
CA GLU A 331 41.22 4.15 -9.95
C GLU A 331 41.00 3.43 -8.61
N LEU A 332 40.15 3.97 -7.75
CA LEU A 332 39.79 3.34 -6.48
C LEU A 332 39.18 1.95 -6.71
N ALA A 333 38.18 1.84 -7.59
CA ALA A 333 37.52 0.57 -7.88
C ALA A 333 38.49 -0.46 -8.46
N GLU A 334 39.37 -0.03 -9.37
CA GLU A 334 40.38 -0.90 -9.97
C GLU A 334 41.47 -1.32 -8.97
N SER A 335 41.86 -0.43 -8.07
CA SER A 335 42.80 -0.73 -6.98
C SER A 335 42.22 -1.76 -6.02
N ILE A 336 40.95 -1.62 -5.64
CA ILE A 336 40.22 -2.61 -4.83
C ILE A 336 40.17 -3.96 -5.56
N GLY A 337 39.79 -3.97 -6.84
CA GLY A 337 39.71 -5.20 -7.65
C GLY A 337 41.07 -5.89 -7.85
N LYS A 338 42.16 -5.13 -8.03
CA LYS A 338 43.52 -5.68 -8.14
C LYS A 338 44.01 -6.31 -6.84
N LYS A 339 43.75 -5.67 -5.70
CA LYS A 339 44.14 -6.20 -4.39
C LYS A 339 43.31 -7.42 -3.98
N MET A 340 42.11 -7.56 -4.56
CA MET A 340 41.16 -8.61 -4.22
C MET A 340 40.57 -9.25 -5.48
N PRO A 341 41.36 -10.09 -6.17
CA PRO A 341 40.87 -10.81 -7.34
C PRO A 341 39.74 -11.77 -6.94
N GLY A 342 38.66 -11.76 -7.71
CA GLY A 342 37.47 -12.62 -7.47
C GLY A 342 36.41 -12.01 -6.56
N LEU A 343 36.54 -10.73 -6.19
CA LEU A 343 35.48 -9.99 -5.49
C LEU A 343 34.22 -9.92 -6.36
N SER A 344 33.05 -10.15 -5.75
CA SER A 344 31.77 -9.96 -6.47
C SER A 344 31.53 -8.47 -6.74
N ASP A 345 30.73 -8.15 -7.76
CA ASP A 345 30.34 -6.76 -8.02
C ASP A 345 29.68 -6.13 -6.79
N PHE A 346 28.83 -6.89 -6.10
CA PHE A 346 28.18 -6.44 -4.88
C PHE A 346 29.19 -6.02 -3.81
N ASP A 347 30.20 -6.86 -3.56
CA ASP A 347 31.20 -6.61 -2.52
C ASP A 347 32.17 -5.48 -2.89
N LEU A 348 32.42 -5.28 -4.19
CA LEU A 348 33.18 -4.11 -4.68
C LEU A 348 32.47 -2.81 -4.31
N TRP A 349 31.17 -2.70 -4.59
CA TRP A 349 30.41 -1.49 -4.27
C TRP A 349 30.24 -1.31 -2.75
N ARG A 350 30.11 -2.40 -1.99
CA ARG A 350 30.12 -2.36 -0.52
C ARG A 350 31.46 -1.82 0.01
N ALA A 351 32.58 -2.28 -0.55
CA ALA A 351 33.92 -1.81 -0.21
C ALA A 351 34.09 -0.30 -0.55
N MET A 352 33.56 0.15 -1.67
CA MET A 352 33.54 1.58 -2.02
C MET A 352 32.70 2.42 -1.04
N ALA A 353 31.52 1.94 -0.63
CA ALA A 353 30.70 2.62 0.38
C ALA A 353 31.40 2.68 1.75
N PHE A 354 32.08 1.61 2.14
CA PHE A 354 32.88 1.59 3.37
C PHE A 354 34.09 2.53 3.31
N HIS A 355 34.74 2.64 2.15
CA HIS A 355 35.80 3.61 1.92
C HIS A 355 35.32 5.05 2.14
N GLN A 356 34.09 5.38 1.74
CA GLN A 356 33.48 6.69 1.99
C GLN A 356 33.28 6.97 3.49
N ASP A 357 32.85 5.98 4.28
CA ASP A 357 32.76 6.10 5.74
C ASP A 357 34.13 6.36 6.39
N LEU A 358 35.16 5.63 5.96
CA LEU A 358 36.52 5.80 6.46
C LEU A 358 37.07 7.19 6.15
N LEU A 359 36.95 7.64 4.90
CA LEU A 359 37.42 8.98 4.50
C LEU A 359 36.69 10.08 5.26
N PHE A 360 35.36 10.00 5.34
CA PHE A 360 34.56 10.99 6.04
C PHE A 360 34.95 11.06 7.52
N SER A 361 35.06 9.90 8.17
CA SER A 361 35.42 9.81 9.58
C SER A 361 36.83 10.32 9.85
N SER A 362 37.79 9.96 8.99
CA SER A 362 39.17 10.46 9.08
C SER A 362 39.25 11.97 8.92
N SER A 363 38.49 12.56 7.98
CA SER A 363 38.46 14.02 7.77
C SER A 363 37.83 14.77 8.95
N ALA A 364 36.96 14.10 9.71
CA ALA A 364 36.29 14.65 10.88
C ALA A 364 37.02 14.32 12.20
N GLU A 365 38.23 13.74 12.13
CA GLU A 365 39.01 13.25 13.28
C GLU A 365 38.21 12.31 14.21
N LYS A 366 37.34 11.48 13.61
CA LYS A 366 36.46 10.55 14.31
C LYS A 366 36.75 9.10 13.90
N GLN A 367 36.44 8.17 14.78
CA GLN A 367 36.46 6.76 14.45
C GLN A 367 35.32 6.41 13.49
N SER A 368 35.62 5.62 12.47
CA SER A 368 34.62 5.11 11.52
C SER A 368 33.59 4.23 12.22
N LEU A 369 32.31 4.51 11.95
CA LEU A 369 31.21 3.73 12.50
C LEU A 369 31.22 2.31 11.96
N GLY A 370 31.50 2.14 10.66
CA GLY A 370 31.62 0.82 10.07
C GLY A 370 32.75 0.01 10.72
N SER A 371 33.90 0.63 10.99
CA SER A 371 35.01 -0.03 11.69
C SER A 371 34.59 -0.50 13.09
N LEU A 372 33.89 0.35 13.85
CA LEU A 372 33.34 0.00 15.17
C LEU A 372 32.35 -1.17 15.09
N VAL A 373 31.43 -1.15 14.12
CA VAL A 373 30.44 -2.21 13.93
C VAL A 373 31.11 -3.54 13.55
N ILE A 374 32.15 -3.52 12.72
CA ILE A 374 32.91 -4.71 12.33
C ILE A 374 33.76 -5.24 13.50
N GLU A 375 34.50 -4.37 14.20
CA GLU A 375 35.41 -4.72 15.30
C GLU A 375 34.67 -5.20 16.55
N SER A 376 33.47 -4.67 16.83
CA SER A 376 32.67 -5.05 17.99
C SER A 376 32.16 -6.50 17.95
N GLY A 377 32.34 -7.20 16.83
CA GLY A 377 31.92 -8.58 16.64
C GLY A 377 30.39 -8.64 16.59
N VAL A 378 29.85 -8.96 15.43
CA VAL A 378 28.40 -9.05 15.24
C VAL A 378 27.84 -10.31 15.94
N GLY A 379 27.72 -10.26 17.27
CA GLY A 379 27.25 -11.37 18.12
C GLY A 379 25.91 -11.11 18.80
N SER A 380 25.40 -9.88 18.76
CA SER A 380 24.12 -9.55 19.37
C SER A 380 22.96 -9.92 18.44
N LYS A 381 22.04 -10.78 18.92
CA LYS A 381 20.73 -11.05 18.27
C LYS A 381 19.82 -9.79 18.19
N ARG A 382 20.26 -8.65 18.73
CA ARG A 382 19.47 -7.42 18.83
C ARG A 382 20.15 -6.31 18.03
N LEU A 383 19.37 -5.62 17.21
CA LEU A 383 19.80 -4.47 16.42
C LEU A 383 20.07 -3.26 17.32
N SER A 384 21.23 -2.64 17.15
CA SER A 384 21.58 -1.34 17.74
C SER A 384 21.35 -0.21 16.74
N TRP A 385 21.17 1.01 17.23
CA TRP A 385 21.11 2.20 16.38
C TRP A 385 22.39 2.45 15.59
N ASP A 386 23.55 2.02 16.10
CA ASP A 386 24.82 2.09 15.37
C ASP A 386 24.80 1.20 14.12
N THR A 387 24.29 -0.03 14.26
CA THR A 387 24.16 -0.96 13.14
C THR A 387 23.18 -0.44 12.09
N ILE A 388 22.05 0.10 12.53
CA ILE A 388 21.02 0.67 11.65
C ILE A 388 21.53 1.90 10.93
N HIS A 389 22.23 2.78 11.64
CA HIS A 389 22.83 3.96 11.05
C HIS A 389 23.91 3.59 10.03
N PHE A 390 24.74 2.59 10.32
CA PHE A 390 25.72 2.08 9.35
C PHE A 390 25.07 1.45 8.11
N SER A 391 24.00 0.67 8.27
CA SER A 391 23.23 0.18 7.10
C SER A 391 22.61 1.33 6.29
N ALA A 392 22.06 2.35 6.96
CA ALA A 392 21.56 3.55 6.29
C ALA A 392 22.66 4.33 5.53
N GLN A 393 23.87 4.35 6.08
CA GLN A 393 25.07 4.94 5.47
C GLN A 393 25.47 4.20 4.17
N LEU A 394 25.46 2.86 4.18
CA LEU A 394 25.67 2.05 2.97
C LEU A 394 24.57 2.29 1.94
N GLN A 395 23.31 2.30 2.37
CA GLN A 395 22.16 2.59 1.53
C GLN A 395 22.23 3.97 0.86
N GLY A 396 22.60 5.01 1.63
CA GLY A 396 22.81 6.35 1.10
C GLY A 396 23.95 6.40 0.08
N SER A 397 25.00 5.62 0.30
CA SER A 397 26.13 5.50 -0.63
C SER A 397 25.74 4.79 -1.94
N PHE A 398 25.06 3.64 -1.86
CA PHE A 398 24.56 2.94 -3.05
C PHE A 398 23.60 3.80 -3.87
N TYR A 399 22.68 4.50 -3.20
CA TYR A 399 21.77 5.40 -3.87
C TYR A 399 22.51 6.59 -4.52
N SER A 400 23.57 7.11 -3.90
CA SER A 400 24.40 8.16 -4.50
C SER A 400 25.12 7.68 -5.77
N PHE A 401 25.66 6.45 -5.78
CA PHE A 401 26.20 5.84 -7.00
C PHE A 401 25.12 5.60 -8.07
N ARG A 402 23.89 5.27 -7.65
CA ARG A 402 22.75 5.16 -8.56
C ARG A 402 22.39 6.49 -9.20
N MET A 403 22.40 7.58 -8.43
CA MET A 403 22.23 8.94 -8.95
C MET A 403 23.27 9.22 -10.04
N LEU A 404 24.54 8.98 -9.74
CA LEU A 404 25.63 9.15 -10.69
C LEU A 404 25.45 8.27 -11.94
N LYS A 405 25.08 7.00 -11.79
CA LYS A 405 24.82 6.07 -12.90
C LYS A 405 23.73 6.59 -13.84
N GLN A 406 22.60 7.02 -13.29
CA GLN A 406 21.46 7.47 -14.07
C GLN A 406 21.74 8.83 -14.75
N ILE A 407 22.36 9.76 -14.03
CA ILE A 407 22.71 11.08 -14.57
C ILE A 407 23.79 10.98 -15.66
N LEU A 408 24.83 10.16 -15.46
CA LEU A 408 25.79 9.86 -16.55
C LEU A 408 25.09 9.21 -17.75
N GLY A 409 24.07 8.38 -17.51
CA GLY A 409 23.24 7.81 -18.57
C GLY A 409 22.53 8.89 -19.41
N VAL A 410 22.02 9.94 -18.78
CA VAL A 410 21.43 11.11 -19.44
C VAL A 410 22.50 11.88 -20.22
N ALA A 411 23.63 12.19 -19.60
CA ALA A 411 24.70 12.95 -20.23
C ALA A 411 25.36 12.22 -21.42
N LEU A 412 25.35 10.88 -21.43
CA LEU A 412 25.87 10.09 -22.55
C LEU A 412 25.01 10.14 -23.80
N VAL A 413 23.70 10.36 -23.65
CA VAL A 413 22.74 10.40 -24.76
C VAL A 413 22.27 11.81 -25.09
N SER A 414 22.77 12.83 -24.38
CA SER A 414 22.54 14.23 -24.71
C SER A 414 23.33 14.62 -25.97
N GLN A 415 22.92 15.70 -26.61
CA GLN A 415 23.59 16.24 -27.81
C GLN A 415 25.06 16.62 -27.53
N THR A 416 25.39 16.85 -26.26
CA THR A 416 26.72 17.21 -25.76
C THR A 416 27.49 16.02 -25.19
N GLY A 417 27.07 14.78 -25.42
CA GLY A 417 27.74 13.59 -24.87
C GLY A 417 29.22 13.43 -25.26
N GLU A 418 29.67 14.14 -26.30
CA GLU A 418 31.09 14.26 -26.66
C GLU A 418 31.91 15.01 -25.59
N ASN A 419 31.29 15.93 -24.84
CA ASN A 419 31.91 16.68 -23.75
C ASN A 419 32.28 15.81 -22.55
N LEU A 420 31.81 14.57 -22.48
CA LEU A 420 32.21 13.64 -21.42
C LEU A 420 33.64 13.16 -21.64
N SER A 421 34.48 13.39 -20.62
CA SER A 421 35.85 12.89 -20.58
C SER A 421 35.92 11.37 -20.68
N THR A 422 37.09 10.85 -21.06
CA THR A 422 37.36 9.41 -21.08
C THR A 422 37.14 8.77 -19.70
N ALA A 423 37.50 9.50 -18.62
CA ALA A 423 37.27 9.06 -17.25
C ALA A 423 35.78 8.89 -16.94
N SER A 424 34.93 9.87 -17.29
CA SER A 424 33.48 9.79 -17.07
C SER A 424 32.82 8.66 -17.87
N LYS A 425 33.28 8.42 -19.11
CA LYS A 425 32.82 7.28 -19.94
C LYS A 425 33.22 5.93 -19.32
N ARG A 426 34.44 5.81 -18.80
CA ARG A 426 34.92 4.61 -18.10
C ARG A 426 34.16 4.39 -16.79
N LEU A 427 33.90 5.45 -16.04
CA LEU A 427 33.10 5.41 -14.82
C LEU A 427 31.66 4.95 -15.10
N SER A 428 31.03 5.45 -16.16
CA SER A 428 29.71 4.96 -16.58
C SER A 428 29.72 3.46 -16.91
N LYS A 429 30.77 2.95 -17.56
CA LYS A 429 30.93 1.52 -17.81
C LYS A 429 31.06 0.73 -16.51
N LEU A 430 31.84 1.23 -15.54
CA LEU A 430 31.98 0.62 -14.21
C LEU A 430 30.63 0.56 -13.47
N LEU A 431 29.88 1.68 -13.45
CA LEU A 431 28.58 1.79 -12.78
C LEU A 431 27.50 0.84 -13.33
N LYS A 432 27.71 0.22 -14.50
CA LYS A 432 26.82 -0.83 -14.99
C LYS A 432 26.77 -2.04 -14.06
N SER A 433 27.85 -2.35 -13.34
CA SER A 433 27.91 -3.44 -12.37
C SER A 433 27.29 -3.11 -11.01
N LEU A 434 26.84 -1.86 -10.81
CA LEU A 434 26.15 -1.47 -9.57
C LEU A 434 24.90 -2.34 -9.36
N PRO A 435 24.74 -2.97 -8.17
CA PRO A 435 23.58 -3.81 -7.86
C PRO A 435 22.24 -3.08 -7.96
N ASP A 436 21.19 -3.83 -8.29
CA ASP A 436 19.80 -3.38 -8.19
C ASP A 436 19.43 -2.99 -6.75
N LEU A 437 18.46 -2.10 -6.57
CA LEU A 437 18.00 -1.68 -5.23
C LEU A 437 17.45 -2.84 -4.39
N GLN A 438 16.91 -3.88 -5.03
CA GLN A 438 16.44 -5.08 -4.32
C GLN A 438 17.56 -6.00 -3.85
N ALA A 439 18.75 -5.88 -4.46
CA ALA A 439 19.93 -6.59 -4.01
C ALA A 439 20.58 -5.89 -2.80
N SER A 440 20.20 -4.63 -2.53
CA SER A 440 20.61 -3.96 -1.29
C SER A 440 20.11 -4.77 -0.09
N PRO A 441 21.00 -5.24 0.79
CA PRO A 441 20.61 -6.08 1.90
C PRO A 441 19.71 -5.30 2.86
N ASP A 442 18.76 -5.99 3.49
CA ASP A 442 18.11 -5.44 4.67
C ASP A 442 19.12 -5.35 5.83
N VAL A 443 18.79 -4.58 6.88
CA VAL A 443 19.70 -4.36 8.03
C VAL A 443 20.21 -5.68 8.63
N HIS A 444 19.42 -6.76 8.56
CA HIS A 444 19.83 -8.08 9.04
C HIS A 444 20.77 -8.78 8.06
N ALA A 445 20.50 -8.72 6.76
CA ALA A 445 21.35 -9.29 5.72
C ALA A 445 22.69 -8.55 5.60
N ASP A 446 22.72 -7.22 5.77
CA ASP A 446 23.95 -6.45 5.93
C ASP A 446 24.75 -7.00 7.12
N LEU A 447 24.09 -7.10 8.28
CA LEU A 447 24.69 -7.54 9.52
C LEU A 447 25.22 -8.99 9.48
N GLU A 448 24.50 -9.91 8.83
CA GLU A 448 24.94 -11.29 8.61
C GLU A 448 26.06 -11.36 7.56
N SER A 449 26.05 -10.51 6.52
CA SER A 449 27.12 -10.46 5.52
C SER A 449 28.45 -10.01 6.12
N PHE A 450 28.44 -9.04 7.05
CA PHE A 450 29.63 -8.61 7.80
C PHE A 450 30.19 -9.69 8.75
N LYS A 451 29.49 -10.82 8.95
CA LYS A 451 30.05 -11.98 9.65
C LYS A 451 30.82 -12.92 8.74
N SER A 452 30.68 -12.78 7.42
CA SER A 452 31.37 -13.63 6.46
C SER A 452 32.87 -13.30 6.41
N SER A 453 33.72 -14.33 6.34
CA SER A 453 35.19 -14.15 6.33
C SER A 453 35.70 -13.41 5.09
N ALA A 454 34.97 -13.45 3.98
CA ALA A 454 35.34 -12.76 2.74
C ALA A 454 35.06 -11.24 2.82
N ASP A 455 33.92 -10.86 3.38
CA ASP A 455 33.53 -9.46 3.56
C ASP A 455 34.44 -8.72 4.54
N CYS A 456 34.78 -9.36 5.67
CA CYS A 456 35.75 -8.81 6.62
C CYS A 456 37.11 -8.57 5.98
N LYS A 457 37.57 -9.45 5.08
CA LYS A 457 38.84 -9.26 4.35
C LYS A 457 38.76 -8.07 3.39
N ALA A 458 37.64 -7.88 2.72
CA ALA A 458 37.44 -6.75 1.82
C ALA A 458 37.47 -5.41 2.53
N LEU A 459 36.79 -5.33 3.67
CA LEU A 459 36.72 -4.12 4.48
C LEU A 459 38.07 -3.83 5.16
N LEU A 460 38.79 -4.87 5.62
CA LEU A 460 40.15 -4.74 6.13
C LEU A 460 41.14 -4.29 5.04
N ALA A 461 41.03 -4.80 3.82
CA ALA A 461 41.87 -4.37 2.69
C ALA A 461 41.64 -2.89 2.32
N VAL A 462 40.40 -2.40 2.42
CA VAL A 462 40.09 -0.97 2.27
C VAL A 462 40.72 -0.14 3.40
N LYS A 463 40.71 -0.64 4.64
CA LYS A 463 41.41 0.01 5.77
C LYS A 463 42.93 0.08 5.54
N THR A 464 43.53 -0.97 4.96
CA THR A 464 44.95 -0.98 4.56
C THR A 464 45.24 -0.06 3.38
N LEU A 465 44.32 0.07 2.40
CA LEU A 465 44.44 0.98 1.26
C LEU A 465 44.60 2.44 1.69
N LEU A 466 43.95 2.85 2.78
CA LEU A 466 43.98 4.22 3.29
C LEU A 466 45.18 4.52 4.20
N ASN A 467 46.07 3.55 4.49
CA ASN A 467 47.17 3.71 5.46
C ASN A 467 46.72 4.26 6.83
N LEU A 468 45.45 4.05 7.23
CA LEU A 468 44.88 4.54 8.50
C LEU A 468 45.23 3.64 9.70
N GLY A 469 46.29 2.82 9.58
CA GLY A 469 46.79 1.93 10.62
C GLY A 469 48.23 2.27 10.97
N GLY A 470 48.42 3.36 11.70
CA GLY A 470 49.74 3.88 12.08
C GLY A 470 49.89 4.15 13.57
N GLN A 471 49.72 3.13 14.41
CA GLN A 471 50.53 3.01 15.62
C GLN A 471 50.70 1.54 15.98
N GLY A 472 51.93 1.06 15.81
CA GLY A 472 52.29 -0.33 16.04
C GLY A 472 52.04 -0.74 17.48
N ILE A 473 51.35 -1.87 17.64
CA ILE A 473 51.44 -2.65 18.87
C ILE A 473 52.79 -3.37 18.76
N THR A 474 53.84 -2.73 19.28
CA THR A 474 55.00 -3.47 19.75
C THR A 474 54.57 -4.19 21.02
N ASP A 475 54.63 -5.51 20.98
CA ASP A 475 54.67 -6.36 22.16
C ASP A 475 55.65 -5.78 23.18
N ASN A 476 55.14 -5.40 24.36
CA ASN A 476 55.96 -5.47 25.55
C ASN A 476 55.09 -5.66 26.79
N ASP A 477 55.36 -6.78 27.44
CA ASP A 477 54.82 -7.20 28.72
C ASP A 477 55.11 -6.19 29.84
N ASN A 478 54.21 -6.23 30.84
CA ASN A 478 54.38 -5.79 32.22
C ASN A 478 54.64 -4.29 32.48
N ILE A 479 53.62 -3.59 32.99
CA ILE A 479 53.72 -2.77 34.21
C ILE A 479 52.37 -2.74 34.94
N LYS A 480 52.41 -3.07 36.23
CA LYS A 480 51.30 -3.16 37.19
C LYS A 480 50.66 -1.78 37.43
N SER A 481 49.33 -1.68 37.34
CA SER A 481 48.59 -0.51 37.85
C SER A 481 47.98 -0.80 39.24
N THR A 482 48.34 0.05 40.18
CA THR A 482 47.97 0.01 41.60
C THR A 482 46.55 0.50 41.84
N LYS A 483 45.86 -0.17 42.77
CA LYS A 483 44.57 0.18 43.35
C LYS A 483 44.56 1.57 43.99
N LYS A 484 44.02 2.58 43.30
CA LYS A 484 43.41 3.79 43.91
C LYS A 484 42.73 4.59 42.80
N ASP A 485 41.42 4.42 42.66
CA ASP A 485 40.47 5.43 42.11
C ASP A 485 39.02 4.91 42.01
N LYS A 486 38.66 3.93 42.85
CA LYS A 486 37.31 3.37 42.94
C LYS A 486 36.49 3.93 44.13
N LYS A 487 36.75 5.16 44.59
CA LYS A 487 36.08 5.71 45.78
C LYS A 487 35.42 7.10 45.67
N ASN A 488 35.41 7.77 44.52
CA ASN A 488 34.82 9.13 44.41
C ASN A 488 33.69 9.33 43.38
N LYS A 489 32.99 8.27 42.95
CA LYS A 489 31.82 8.39 42.06
C LYS A 489 30.52 7.79 42.64
N ARG A 490 30.31 7.97 43.96
CA ARG A 490 29.12 7.48 44.67
C ARG A 490 28.50 8.46 45.68
N LYS A 491 28.72 9.77 45.51
CA LYS A 491 28.16 10.80 46.42
C LYS A 491 27.67 12.08 45.71
N ARG A 492 26.95 11.93 44.59
CA ARG A 492 26.23 13.03 43.91
C ARG A 492 24.98 12.58 43.14
N ALA A 493 24.27 11.59 43.67
CA ALA A 493 23.00 11.10 43.12
C ALA A 493 21.95 10.84 44.22
N GLN A 494 21.98 11.66 45.27
CA GLN A 494 21.08 11.51 46.43
C GLN A 494 20.78 12.88 47.01
N GLU A 495 20.19 13.76 46.21
CA GLU A 495 19.53 15.02 46.61
C GLU A 495 18.82 15.60 45.38
N SER A 496 17.72 14.95 45.00
CA SER A 496 16.63 15.48 44.17
C SER A 496 15.53 14.42 44.07
N SER A 497 15.07 13.94 45.22
CA SER A 497 13.89 13.08 45.33
C SER A 497 13.10 13.42 46.58
N SER A 498 12.39 14.55 46.57
CA SER A 498 11.36 14.84 47.56
C SER A 498 10.42 15.95 47.08
N ALA A 499 9.53 15.61 46.16
CA ALA A 499 8.19 16.20 46.03
C ALA A 499 7.40 15.44 44.96
N ILE A 500 6.87 14.25 45.33
CA ILE A 500 5.77 13.63 44.58
C ILE A 500 4.71 13.33 45.61
N ASN A 501 3.69 14.18 45.67
CA ASN A 501 2.37 13.79 46.13
C ASN A 501 1.41 13.85 44.96
N ALA A 502 0.65 12.76 44.87
CA ALA A 502 -0.38 12.39 43.93
C ALA A 502 -1.21 13.54 43.33
N LEU A 503 -1.30 13.57 42.00
CA LEU A 503 -2.52 13.87 41.25
C LEU A 503 -2.46 13.16 39.88
N SER A 504 -3.57 12.53 39.53
CA SER A 504 -3.77 11.55 38.46
C SER A 504 -3.42 12.03 37.05
N LEU A 505 -2.63 11.25 36.32
CA LEU A 505 -2.41 11.38 34.87
C LEU A 505 -2.89 10.10 34.15
N SER A 506 -4.22 9.95 34.08
CA SER A 506 -4.89 8.99 33.19
C SER A 506 -5.50 9.65 31.94
N SER A 507 -5.20 10.91 31.63
CA SER A 507 -5.94 11.67 30.60
C SER A 507 -5.20 11.95 29.28
N ALA A 508 -3.94 11.53 29.12
CA ALA A 508 -3.14 11.89 27.93
C ALA A 508 -3.06 10.77 26.85
N GLN A 509 -3.00 9.50 27.23
CA GLN A 509 -2.92 8.39 26.27
C GLN A 509 -4.27 8.03 25.62
N GLN A 510 -5.39 8.38 26.28
CA GLN A 510 -6.73 8.24 25.70
C GLN A 510 -7.05 9.37 24.70
N LYS A 511 -6.34 10.50 24.79
CA LYS A 511 -6.52 11.65 23.89
C LYS A 511 -5.97 11.41 22.48
N PHE A 512 -4.99 10.53 22.28
CA PHE A 512 -4.35 10.34 20.97
C PHE A 512 -5.08 9.34 20.05
N TYR A 513 -5.82 8.36 20.62
CA TYR A 513 -6.68 7.46 19.84
C TYR A 513 -8.06 8.08 19.53
N LEU A 514 -8.45 9.13 20.24
CA LEU A 514 -9.69 9.87 19.98
C LEU A 514 -9.59 10.81 18.77
N VAL A 515 -8.40 11.32 18.40
CA VAL A 515 -8.29 12.38 17.37
C VAL A 515 -8.61 11.91 15.95
N MET A 516 -8.56 10.61 15.66
CA MET A 516 -8.98 10.10 14.33
C MET A 516 -10.49 9.76 14.24
N PHE A 517 -11.26 9.96 15.32
CA PHE A 517 -12.74 9.85 15.31
C PHE A 517 -13.44 10.92 16.19
N SER A 518 -12.73 11.97 16.64
CA SER A 518 -13.25 12.96 17.61
C SER A 518 -14.25 13.93 17.00
N LEU A 519 -14.13 14.24 15.72
CA LEU A 519 -15.13 15.07 15.02
C LEU A 519 -16.50 14.38 14.99
N PHE A 520 -16.53 13.05 14.87
CA PHE A 520 -17.78 12.30 14.88
C PHE A 520 -18.45 12.34 16.26
N GLN A 521 -17.70 12.12 17.35
CA GLN A 521 -18.25 12.12 18.71
C GLN A 521 -18.77 13.49 19.17
N ASN A 522 -18.27 14.57 18.56
CA ASN A 522 -18.74 15.94 18.80
C ASN A 522 -20.03 16.29 18.05
N LEU A 523 -20.52 15.42 17.14
CA LEU A 523 -21.82 15.60 16.51
C LEU A 523 -22.95 15.41 17.55
N PRO A 524 -24.03 16.19 17.49
CA PRO A 524 -25.23 15.94 18.28
C PRO A 524 -25.67 14.48 18.18
N LEU A 525 -26.11 13.90 19.29
CA LEU A 525 -26.53 12.49 19.37
C LEU A 525 -27.51 12.11 18.25
N GLY A 526 -28.45 13.00 17.93
CA GLY A 526 -29.41 12.83 16.83
C GLY A 526 -28.75 12.67 15.46
N LEU A 527 -27.73 13.48 15.13
CA LEU A 527 -26.99 13.41 13.88
C LEU A 527 -26.17 12.12 13.78
N ARG A 528 -25.54 11.69 14.89
CA ARG A 528 -24.81 10.42 14.93
C ARG A 528 -25.73 9.22 14.72
N HIS A 529 -26.90 9.23 15.35
CA HIS A 529 -27.93 8.22 15.15
C HIS A 529 -28.43 8.20 13.71
N GLU A 530 -28.62 9.36 13.08
CA GLU A 530 -29.04 9.43 11.67
C GLU A 530 -27.97 8.88 10.73
N ILE A 531 -26.70 9.20 10.97
CA ILE A 531 -25.59 8.62 10.22
C ILE A 531 -25.56 7.10 10.39
N TRP A 532 -25.73 6.57 11.61
CA TRP A 532 -25.80 5.13 11.82
C TRP A 532 -27.05 4.48 11.20
N ARG A 533 -28.21 5.17 11.15
CA ARG A 533 -29.39 4.70 10.40
C ARG A 533 -29.05 4.52 8.93
N HIS A 534 -28.40 5.50 8.30
CA HIS A 534 -28.00 5.42 6.89
C HIS A 534 -26.94 4.35 6.59
N HIS A 535 -26.16 3.95 7.61
CA HIS A 535 -25.15 2.89 7.49
C HIS A 535 -25.65 1.54 8.06
N THR A 536 -26.93 1.46 8.41
CA THR A 536 -27.56 0.19 8.75
C THR A 536 -27.64 -0.63 7.47
N PRO A 537 -27.12 -1.87 7.44
CA PRO A 537 -27.15 -2.69 6.24
C PRO A 537 -28.58 -2.83 5.69
N GLU A 538 -28.72 -2.69 4.37
CA GLU A 538 -29.94 -3.10 3.67
C GLU A 538 -30.23 -4.59 3.91
N PRO A 539 -31.49 -5.05 3.72
CA PRO A 539 -31.86 -6.46 3.72
C PRO A 539 -30.84 -7.29 2.95
N ARG A 540 -30.37 -8.40 3.51
CA ARG A 540 -29.23 -9.15 2.95
C ARG A 540 -29.30 -10.62 3.27
N VAL A 541 -28.60 -11.41 2.45
CA VAL A 541 -28.46 -12.85 2.66
C VAL A 541 -27.21 -13.14 3.51
N ILE A 542 -27.42 -13.57 4.76
CA ILE A 542 -26.37 -13.97 5.68
C ILE A 542 -26.05 -15.44 5.48
N LYS A 543 -24.89 -15.70 4.87
CA LYS A 543 -24.36 -17.06 4.73
C LYS A 543 -23.71 -17.47 6.03
N THR A 544 -23.94 -18.70 6.46
CA THR A 544 -23.19 -19.31 7.56
C THR A 544 -22.17 -20.29 7.01
N ARG A 545 -21.00 -20.36 7.64
CA ARG A 545 -19.99 -21.39 7.38
C ARG A 545 -20.00 -22.33 8.57
N TYR A 546 -19.90 -23.61 8.28
CA TYR A 546 -19.77 -24.63 9.30
C TYR A 546 -18.35 -25.16 9.26
N ASP A 547 -17.70 -25.13 10.41
CA ASP A 547 -16.40 -25.73 10.60
C ASP A 547 -16.58 -27.11 11.23
N ALA A 548 -16.41 -28.15 10.40
CA ALA A 548 -16.55 -29.53 10.82
C ALA A 548 -15.51 -29.96 11.86
N ALA A 549 -14.35 -29.29 11.94
CA ALA A 549 -13.32 -29.63 12.92
C ALA A 549 -13.67 -29.11 14.33
N THR A 550 -14.44 -28.02 14.41
CA THR A 550 -14.74 -27.34 15.69
C THR A 550 -16.23 -27.36 16.06
N GLY A 551 -17.09 -27.95 15.22
CA GLY A 551 -18.54 -27.94 15.38
C GLY A 551 -19.15 -26.53 15.38
N SER A 552 -18.38 -25.51 14.98
CA SER A 552 -18.75 -24.11 15.14
C SER A 552 -19.42 -23.54 13.89
N ILE A 553 -20.51 -22.80 14.10
CA ILE A 553 -21.12 -22.00 13.04
C ILE A 553 -20.50 -20.61 13.06
N LEU A 554 -19.79 -20.29 12.00
CA LEU A 554 -19.12 -19.02 11.80
C LEU A 554 -19.91 -18.16 10.80
N PRO A 555 -19.86 -16.82 10.93
CA PRO A 555 -20.42 -15.94 9.92
C PRO A 555 -19.68 -16.14 8.59
N GLY A 556 -20.42 -16.55 7.57
CA GLY A 556 -19.93 -16.67 6.19
C GLY A 556 -20.04 -15.38 5.39
N SER A 557 -20.82 -14.41 5.89
CA SER A 557 -20.93 -13.02 5.42
C SER A 557 -20.24 -12.07 6.42
N ARG A 558 -19.73 -10.92 5.94
CA ARG A 558 -19.12 -9.90 6.81
C ARG A 558 -20.16 -9.36 7.82
N PRO A 559 -19.85 -9.24 9.12
CA PRO A 559 -20.74 -8.59 10.07
C PRO A 559 -20.98 -7.11 9.71
N PRO A 560 -22.10 -6.50 10.13
CA PRO A 560 -22.32 -5.06 9.95
C PRO A 560 -21.12 -4.24 10.43
N VAL A 561 -20.70 -3.25 9.63
CA VAL A 561 -19.59 -2.35 9.99
C VAL A 561 -19.82 -1.66 11.34
N LEU A 562 -21.08 -1.32 11.64
CA LEU A 562 -21.50 -0.65 12.89
C LEU A 562 -21.23 -1.47 14.17
N LEU A 563 -20.97 -2.78 14.08
CA LEU A 563 -20.52 -3.55 15.25
C LEU A 563 -19.09 -3.22 15.68
N HIS A 564 -18.28 -2.68 14.77
CA HIS A 564 -16.85 -2.52 14.91
C HIS A 564 -16.39 -1.06 15.03
N VAL A 565 -17.27 -0.09 14.78
CA VAL A 565 -16.92 1.34 14.81
C VAL A 565 -16.65 1.84 16.24
N CYS A 566 -17.65 1.82 17.11
CA CYS A 566 -17.51 2.20 18.52
C CYS A 566 -18.61 1.57 19.39
N GLN A 567 -18.50 1.68 20.72
CA GLN A 567 -19.47 1.11 21.66
C GLN A 567 -20.89 1.67 21.45
N GLU A 568 -21.02 2.95 21.12
CA GLU A 568 -22.30 3.62 20.92
C GLU A 568 -22.98 3.17 19.63
N SER A 569 -22.24 3.08 18.51
CA SER A 569 -22.75 2.53 17.25
C SER A 569 -23.20 1.06 17.39
N ARG A 570 -22.50 0.28 18.22
CA ARG A 570 -22.88 -1.10 18.53
C ARG A 570 -24.15 -1.16 19.35
N LYS A 571 -24.29 -0.32 20.39
CA LYS A 571 -25.52 -0.20 21.18
C LYS A 571 -26.70 0.25 20.33
N PHE A 572 -26.47 1.20 19.43
CA PHE A 572 -27.45 1.67 18.47
C PHE A 572 -27.92 0.54 17.54
N LEU A 573 -26.99 -0.18 16.91
CA LEU A 573 -27.31 -1.28 16.00
C LEU A 573 -28.06 -2.42 16.70
N LEU A 574 -27.64 -2.77 17.92
CA LEU A 574 -28.25 -3.82 18.74
C LEU A 574 -29.49 -3.35 19.52
N SER A 575 -29.94 -2.11 19.31
CA SER A 575 -31.15 -1.59 19.96
C SER A 575 -32.41 -2.23 19.38
N ALA A 576 -33.46 -2.31 20.20
CA ALA A 576 -34.74 -2.88 19.79
C ALA A 576 -35.38 -2.14 18.58
N SER A 577 -35.04 -0.87 18.37
CA SER A 577 -35.56 -0.07 17.26
C SER A 577 -34.91 -0.41 15.91
N VAL A 578 -33.65 -0.84 15.90
CA VAL A 578 -32.92 -1.21 14.66
C VAL A 578 -33.04 -2.71 14.38
N GLY A 579 -33.17 -3.54 15.41
CA GLY A 579 -33.60 -4.93 15.29
C GLY A 579 -32.51 -5.96 14.99
N PHE A 580 -31.21 -5.59 15.06
CA PHE A 580 -30.13 -6.56 14.95
C PHE A 580 -29.90 -7.28 16.26
N SER A 581 -29.62 -8.58 16.17
CA SER A 581 -29.25 -9.39 17.32
C SER A 581 -28.09 -10.34 17.00
N MET A 582 -27.22 -10.51 17.99
CA MET A 582 -26.17 -11.54 18.00
C MET A 582 -26.80 -12.78 18.64
N GLN A 583 -27.38 -13.69 17.86
CA GLN A 583 -28.20 -14.77 18.43
C GLN A 583 -27.99 -16.14 17.78
N PHE A 584 -27.09 -16.25 16.80
CA PHE A 584 -26.92 -17.48 16.04
C PHE A 584 -25.48 -18.01 16.18
N GLY A 585 -25.32 -19.22 16.73
CA GLY A 585 -24.03 -19.82 17.11
C GLY A 585 -24.17 -21.25 17.67
N SER A 586 -23.06 -21.86 18.08
CA SER A 586 -23.02 -23.19 18.72
C SER A 586 -23.02 -23.06 20.26
N PRO A 587 -23.22 -24.14 21.05
CA PRO A 587 -23.12 -24.07 22.51
C PRO A 587 -21.79 -23.51 23.02
N ALA A 588 -20.69 -23.78 22.30
CA ALA A 588 -19.36 -23.25 22.61
C ALA A 588 -19.21 -21.76 22.25
N ASN A 589 -20.02 -21.25 21.33
CA ASN A 589 -20.01 -19.84 20.93
C ASN A 589 -21.43 -19.38 20.53
N PRO A 590 -22.31 -19.10 21.51
CA PRO A 590 -23.74 -18.86 21.25
C PRO A 590 -24.04 -17.55 20.51
N PHE A 591 -23.04 -16.70 20.29
CA PHE A 591 -23.18 -15.35 19.75
C PHE A 591 -22.20 -15.09 18.60
N ALA A 592 -22.25 -15.91 17.55
CA ALA A 592 -21.27 -15.85 16.45
C ALA A 592 -21.74 -15.04 15.23
N VAL A 593 -23.06 -14.97 14.96
CA VAL A 593 -23.61 -14.33 13.75
C VAL A 593 -24.62 -13.24 14.11
N CYS A 594 -24.40 -12.04 13.55
CA CYS A 594 -25.29 -10.88 13.71
C CYS A 594 -26.31 -10.84 12.57
N ILE A 595 -27.60 -10.86 12.92
CA ILE A 595 -28.69 -10.82 11.95
C ILE A 595 -29.74 -9.77 12.33
N ASN A 596 -30.33 -9.11 11.35
CA ASN A 596 -31.58 -8.39 11.52
C ASN A 596 -32.75 -9.34 11.30
N ALA A 597 -33.46 -9.72 12.36
CA ALA A 597 -34.52 -10.71 12.29
C ALA A 597 -35.70 -10.32 11.37
N LYS A 598 -35.85 -9.04 11.03
CA LYS A 598 -36.94 -8.50 10.20
C LYS A 598 -36.57 -8.30 8.73
N ALA A 599 -35.28 -8.35 8.39
CA ALA A 599 -34.78 -7.92 7.08
C ALA A 599 -33.74 -8.87 6.49
N ASP A 600 -32.97 -9.58 7.32
CA ASP A 600 -31.94 -10.50 6.84
C ASP A 600 -32.56 -11.87 6.52
N ALA A 601 -32.20 -12.43 5.36
CA ALA A 601 -32.43 -13.82 5.03
C ALA A 601 -31.21 -14.65 5.47
N VAL A 602 -31.41 -15.79 6.14
CA VAL A 602 -30.29 -16.61 6.61
C VAL A 602 -30.14 -17.86 5.73
N GLN A 603 -28.92 -18.06 5.22
CA GLN A 603 -28.53 -19.21 4.42
C GLN A 603 -27.65 -20.13 5.29
N ILE A 604 -28.21 -21.26 5.73
CA ILE A 604 -27.53 -22.20 6.64
C ILE A 604 -26.86 -23.31 5.82
N ASN A 605 -25.57 -23.56 6.10
CA ASN A 605 -24.86 -24.71 5.52
C ASN A 605 -25.45 -26.03 6.04
N TYR A 606 -25.80 -26.94 5.14
CA TYR A 606 -26.34 -28.26 5.47
C TYR A 606 -25.42 -29.10 6.37
N ASP A 607 -24.10 -28.97 6.27
CA ASP A 607 -23.19 -29.75 7.12
C ASP A 607 -23.36 -29.43 8.61
N ALA A 608 -23.76 -28.20 8.96
CA ALA A 608 -24.13 -27.82 10.33
C ALA A 608 -25.37 -28.59 10.84
N LEU A 609 -26.29 -28.91 9.93
CA LEU A 609 -27.48 -29.70 10.25
C LEU A 609 -27.15 -31.19 10.29
N LYS A 610 -26.32 -31.68 9.37
CA LYS A 610 -25.93 -33.09 9.23
C LYS A 610 -25.23 -33.62 10.49
N ASN A 611 -24.33 -32.84 11.07
CA ASN A 611 -23.44 -33.27 12.16
C ASN A 611 -24.01 -33.08 13.58
N ASN A 612 -25.27 -32.63 13.73
CA ASN A 612 -25.94 -32.46 15.03
C ASN A 612 -25.28 -31.47 16.02
N ASP A 613 -24.40 -30.57 15.56
CA ASP A 613 -23.66 -29.62 16.44
C ASP A 613 -24.40 -28.31 16.74
N ILE A 614 -25.50 -28.04 16.04
CA ILE A 614 -26.60 -27.26 16.62
C ILE A 614 -27.29 -28.25 17.56
N GLU A 615 -27.36 -27.98 18.86
CA GLU A 615 -27.84 -28.88 19.94
C GLU A 615 -29.33 -29.34 19.79
N ALA A 616 -29.66 -29.95 18.65
CA ALA A 616 -30.99 -30.03 18.09
C ALA A 616 -31.14 -31.29 17.24
N ALA A 617 -31.10 -32.44 17.89
CA ALA A 617 -31.42 -33.75 17.30
C ALA A 617 -32.89 -33.89 16.83
N VAL A 618 -33.68 -32.82 16.84
CA VAL A 618 -35.10 -32.81 16.45
C VAL A 618 -35.38 -31.50 15.69
N PRO A 619 -36.10 -31.53 14.55
CA PRO A 619 -36.57 -30.32 13.85
C PRO A 619 -37.20 -29.28 14.80
N GLU A 620 -37.84 -29.76 15.87
CA GLU A 620 -38.47 -28.98 16.92
C GLU A 620 -37.48 -28.06 17.68
N LYS A 621 -36.22 -28.47 17.84
CA LYS A 621 -35.19 -27.66 18.52
C LYS A 621 -34.54 -26.63 17.61
N ILE A 622 -34.41 -26.91 16.31
CA ILE A 622 -34.07 -25.89 15.29
C ILE A 622 -35.16 -24.83 15.27
N LEU A 623 -36.43 -25.26 15.27
CA LEU A 623 -37.55 -24.34 15.45
C LEU A 623 -37.45 -23.61 16.78
N ARG A 624 -37.07 -24.23 17.90
CA ARG A 624 -36.87 -23.51 19.18
C ARG A 624 -35.84 -22.39 19.14
N GLN A 625 -34.72 -22.57 18.44
CA GLN A 625 -33.79 -21.46 18.22
C GLN A 625 -34.36 -20.43 17.24
N LEU A 626 -35.11 -20.88 16.22
CA LEU A 626 -35.82 -20.01 15.30
C LEU A 626 -37.01 -19.26 15.94
N VAL A 627 -37.59 -19.72 17.06
CA VAL A 627 -38.64 -19.03 17.85
C VAL A 627 -38.19 -17.63 18.23
N LYS A 628 -36.89 -17.45 18.50
CA LYS A 628 -36.31 -16.16 18.86
C LYS A 628 -36.44 -15.13 17.71
N PHE A 629 -36.67 -15.60 16.49
CA PHE A 629 -36.85 -14.82 15.27
C PHE A 629 -38.28 -14.95 14.74
N LYS A 630 -39.28 -14.54 15.55
CA LYS A 630 -40.72 -14.56 15.18
C LYS A 630 -41.09 -13.93 13.83
N ASN A 631 -40.14 -13.22 13.19
CA ASN A 631 -40.30 -12.44 11.97
C ASN A 631 -39.32 -12.84 10.84
N LEU A 632 -38.67 -14.00 10.90
CA LEU A 632 -37.74 -14.41 9.84
C LEU A 632 -38.52 -14.67 8.53
N ASP A 633 -38.18 -13.94 7.46
CA ASP A 633 -38.94 -14.01 6.20
C ASP A 633 -38.57 -15.18 5.30
N THR A 634 -37.29 -15.57 5.28
CA THR A 634 -36.80 -16.64 4.40
C THR A 634 -35.67 -17.40 5.06
N LEU A 635 -35.76 -18.73 5.00
CA LEU A 635 -34.72 -19.66 5.42
C LEU A 635 -34.29 -20.50 4.22
N SER A 636 -33.01 -20.41 3.85
CA SER A 636 -32.49 -21.19 2.72
C SER A 636 -31.49 -22.24 3.19
N LEU A 637 -31.72 -23.50 2.78
CA LEU A 637 -30.86 -24.64 3.06
C LEU A 637 -30.03 -24.98 1.83
N VAL A 638 -28.70 -25.02 1.97
CA VAL A 638 -27.77 -25.23 0.85
C VAL A 638 -27.20 -26.62 0.91
N THR A 639 -27.43 -27.42 -0.13
CA THR A 639 -26.72 -28.70 -0.28
C THR A 639 -25.33 -28.47 -0.87
N PRO A 640 -24.35 -29.34 -0.60
CA PRO A 640 -23.09 -29.33 -1.34
C PRO A 640 -23.32 -29.54 -2.85
N PRO A 641 -22.43 -29.03 -3.73
CA PRO A 641 -22.52 -29.26 -5.17
C PRO A 641 -22.37 -30.76 -5.48
N GLY A 642 -23.21 -31.28 -6.38
CA GLY A 642 -23.17 -32.69 -6.79
C GLY A 642 -22.21 -32.95 -7.94
N PRO A 643 -21.65 -34.17 -8.08
CA PRO A 643 -20.65 -34.55 -9.08
C PRO A 643 -21.10 -34.37 -10.55
N VAL A 644 -20.14 -34.08 -11.43
CA VAL A 644 -20.36 -33.79 -12.86
C VAL A 644 -20.83 -35.07 -13.54
N THR A 645 -22.00 -35.04 -14.17
CA THR A 645 -22.52 -36.15 -14.98
C THR A 645 -22.30 -35.94 -16.48
N GLU A 646 -21.75 -34.80 -16.89
CA GLU A 646 -21.41 -34.49 -18.29
C GLU A 646 -20.09 -35.17 -18.68
N SER A 647 -20.14 -36.48 -18.90
CA SER A 647 -19.27 -37.31 -19.77
C SER A 647 -19.27 -38.80 -19.39
N LEU A 648 -20.35 -39.34 -18.82
CA LEU A 648 -20.50 -40.80 -18.72
C LEU A 648 -20.86 -41.38 -20.09
N GLY A 649 -19.84 -41.53 -20.93
CA GLY A 649 -19.86 -42.47 -22.05
C GLY A 649 -20.09 -43.89 -21.53
N GLN A 650 -20.70 -44.74 -22.35
CA GLN A 650 -21.30 -46.02 -21.97
C GLN A 650 -20.36 -47.10 -21.41
N ASP A 651 -19.07 -46.83 -21.18
CA ASP A 651 -18.10 -47.79 -20.66
C ASP A 651 -17.23 -47.17 -19.55
N GLN A 652 -17.73 -47.12 -18.30
CA GLN A 652 -16.87 -46.86 -17.12
C GLN A 652 -17.30 -47.67 -15.89
N ASP A 653 -16.28 -48.09 -15.13
CA ASP A 653 -16.31 -48.98 -13.98
C ASP A 653 -17.22 -48.50 -12.82
N PHE A 654 -17.74 -49.46 -12.05
CA PHE A 654 -18.59 -49.23 -10.88
C PHE A 654 -18.01 -48.29 -9.80
N ALA A 655 -16.70 -48.06 -9.80
CA ALA A 655 -16.01 -47.19 -8.84
C ALA A 655 -16.35 -45.69 -9.03
N ASP A 656 -16.68 -45.25 -10.24
CA ASP A 656 -16.99 -43.85 -10.55
C ASP A 656 -18.42 -43.43 -10.13
N TRP A 657 -19.25 -44.38 -9.70
CA TRP A 657 -20.60 -44.11 -9.20
C TRP A 657 -20.64 -43.74 -7.71
N ALA A 658 -19.60 -44.03 -6.94
CA ALA A 658 -19.57 -43.78 -5.50
C ALA A 658 -19.83 -42.29 -5.13
N PRO A 659 -19.26 -41.29 -5.81
CA PRO A 659 -19.56 -39.88 -5.56
C PRO A 659 -21.02 -39.52 -5.90
N ILE A 660 -21.57 -40.11 -6.97
CA ILE A 660 -22.94 -39.86 -7.46
C ILE A 660 -23.96 -40.44 -6.46
N ILE A 661 -23.73 -41.66 -5.98
CA ILE A 661 -24.55 -42.33 -4.98
C ILE A 661 -24.49 -41.58 -3.63
N ALA A 662 -23.30 -41.17 -3.20
CA ALA A 662 -23.12 -40.37 -1.99
C ALA A 662 -23.85 -39.02 -2.08
N HIS A 663 -23.80 -38.37 -3.24
CA HIS A 663 -24.54 -37.12 -3.48
C HIS A 663 -26.06 -37.33 -3.49
N GLY A 664 -26.56 -38.36 -4.18
CA GLY A 664 -27.98 -38.72 -4.17
C GLY A 664 -28.51 -39.01 -2.77
N PHE A 665 -27.71 -39.68 -1.95
CA PHE A 665 -28.01 -39.90 -0.53
C PHE A 665 -28.09 -38.58 0.26
N HIS A 666 -27.14 -37.66 0.07
CA HIS A 666 -27.14 -36.35 0.72
C HIS A 666 -28.33 -35.46 0.32
N VAL A 667 -28.70 -35.43 -0.96
CA VAL A 667 -29.88 -34.71 -1.44
C VAL A 667 -31.16 -35.33 -0.85
N GLY A 668 -31.25 -36.67 -0.80
CA GLY A 668 -32.38 -37.39 -0.21
C GLY A 668 -32.57 -37.12 1.29
N VAL A 669 -31.48 -37.14 2.07
CA VAL A 669 -31.52 -36.82 3.51
C VAL A 669 -31.90 -35.36 3.74
N THR A 670 -31.36 -34.44 2.94
CA THR A 670 -31.74 -33.01 3.01
C THR A 670 -33.23 -32.84 2.76
N ARG A 671 -33.76 -33.44 1.69
CA ARG A 671 -35.18 -33.36 1.33
C ARG A 671 -36.08 -33.91 2.44
N LYS A 672 -35.73 -35.05 3.05
CA LYS A 672 -36.47 -35.61 4.19
C LYS A 672 -36.49 -34.65 5.39
N ARG A 673 -35.37 -34.00 5.70
CA ARG A 673 -35.29 -33.02 6.82
C ARG A 673 -36.02 -31.71 6.52
N VAL A 674 -35.98 -31.23 5.29
CA VAL A 674 -36.79 -30.08 4.81
C VAL A 674 -38.27 -30.38 5.02
N LEU A 675 -38.75 -31.54 4.57
CA LEU A 675 -40.14 -31.97 4.75
C LEU A 675 -40.53 -32.11 6.22
N ALA A 676 -39.64 -32.69 7.05
CA ALA A 676 -39.87 -32.79 8.49
C ALA A 676 -39.98 -31.41 9.15
N LEU A 677 -39.10 -30.46 8.79
CA LEU A 677 -39.14 -29.09 9.29
C LEU A 677 -40.41 -28.35 8.82
N THR A 678 -40.81 -28.53 7.56
CA THR A 678 -42.07 -27.98 7.03
C THR A 678 -43.29 -28.52 7.77
N ALA A 679 -43.34 -29.83 8.04
CA ALA A 679 -44.42 -30.45 8.81
C ALA A 679 -44.44 -29.94 10.26
N ASP A 680 -43.28 -29.80 10.87
CA ASP A 680 -43.15 -29.32 12.26
C ASP A 680 -43.59 -27.86 12.41
N MET A 681 -43.31 -27.00 11.41
CA MET A 681 -43.82 -25.63 11.32
C MET A 681 -45.35 -25.51 11.19
N GLN A 682 -46.05 -26.60 10.87
CA GLN A 682 -47.52 -26.63 10.84
C GLN A 682 -48.14 -26.99 12.19
N LYS A 683 -47.34 -27.35 13.21
CA LYS A 683 -47.88 -27.66 14.55
C LYS A 683 -48.56 -26.43 15.19
N PRO A 684 -49.65 -26.62 15.97
CA PRO A 684 -50.41 -25.51 16.58
C PRO A 684 -49.57 -24.57 17.45
N GLN A 685 -48.54 -25.09 18.10
CA GLN A 685 -47.59 -24.31 18.93
C GLN A 685 -46.82 -23.23 18.15
N TYR A 686 -46.83 -23.28 16.81
CA TYR A 686 -46.24 -22.28 15.92
C TYR A 686 -47.28 -21.49 15.10
N GLY A 687 -48.58 -21.66 15.41
CA GLY A 687 -49.68 -21.04 14.65
C GLY A 687 -49.68 -19.51 14.64
N THR A 688 -48.97 -18.88 15.59
CA THR A 688 -48.84 -17.42 15.71
C THR A 688 -47.62 -16.84 14.99
N TRP A 689 -46.83 -17.67 14.28
CA TRP A 689 -45.58 -17.22 13.63
C TRP A 689 -45.80 -16.78 12.20
N LYS A 690 -45.01 -15.78 11.77
CA LYS A 690 -44.74 -15.58 10.35
C LYS A 690 -43.87 -16.75 9.87
N LYS A 691 -44.43 -17.65 9.06
CA LYS A 691 -43.75 -18.85 8.58
C LYS A 691 -42.71 -18.46 7.51
N PRO A 692 -41.39 -18.60 7.75
CA PRO A 692 -40.39 -18.31 6.73
C PRO A 692 -40.60 -19.19 5.48
N LEU A 693 -40.33 -18.62 4.31
CA LEU A 693 -40.20 -19.40 3.08
C LEU A 693 -38.98 -20.32 3.21
N LEU A 694 -39.19 -21.63 3.17
CA LEU A 694 -38.12 -22.62 3.22
C LEU A 694 -37.65 -22.98 1.81
N ASN A 695 -36.46 -22.51 1.43
CA ASN A 695 -35.87 -22.78 0.11
C ASN A 695 -34.80 -23.86 0.22
N GLN A 696 -34.86 -24.86 -0.65
CA GLN A 696 -33.74 -25.78 -0.89
C GLN A 696 -32.92 -25.25 -2.07
N ILE A 697 -31.64 -24.99 -1.85
CA ILE A 697 -30.71 -24.48 -2.87
C ILE A 697 -29.68 -25.55 -3.19
N CYS A 698 -29.68 -26.00 -4.44
CA CYS A 698 -28.70 -26.92 -5.01
C CYS A 698 -27.72 -26.10 -5.89
N PRO A 699 -26.47 -25.87 -5.43
CA PRO A 699 -25.44 -25.26 -6.25
C PRO A 699 -24.99 -26.22 -7.36
N ARG A 700 -24.79 -25.69 -8.56
CA ARG A 700 -24.18 -26.37 -9.72
C ARG A 700 -22.71 -25.96 -9.86
N TYR A 701 -21.93 -26.72 -10.64
CA TYR A 701 -20.50 -26.44 -10.84
C TYR A 701 -20.21 -25.17 -11.64
N ASP A 702 -21.12 -24.79 -12.53
CA ASP A 702 -21.07 -23.52 -13.27
C ASP A 702 -21.27 -22.29 -12.36
N GLY A 703 -21.44 -22.50 -11.05
CA GLY A 703 -21.69 -21.45 -10.06
C GLY A 703 -23.15 -21.02 -9.99
N SER A 704 -24.01 -21.50 -10.90
CA SER A 704 -25.44 -21.29 -10.84
C SER A 704 -26.06 -22.07 -9.67
N ARG A 705 -27.25 -21.66 -9.25
CA ARG A 705 -27.97 -22.25 -8.14
C ARG A 705 -29.35 -22.61 -8.64
N SER A 706 -29.92 -23.70 -8.15
CA SER A 706 -31.28 -24.11 -8.50
C SER A 706 -32.07 -24.48 -7.25
N THR A 707 -33.37 -24.29 -7.30
CA THR A 707 -34.33 -24.83 -6.35
C THR A 707 -35.14 -25.94 -7.02
N ALA A 708 -35.96 -26.67 -6.25
CA ALA A 708 -36.91 -27.63 -6.82
C ALA A 708 -37.89 -27.01 -7.85
N LYS A 709 -37.97 -25.67 -7.92
CA LYS A 709 -38.89 -24.93 -8.79
C LYS A 709 -38.20 -24.21 -9.97
N GLY A 710 -36.86 -24.14 -10.03
CA GLY A 710 -36.15 -23.43 -11.12
C GLY A 710 -34.76 -22.89 -10.75
N GLU A 711 -34.14 -22.07 -11.60
CA GLU A 711 -32.86 -21.41 -11.29
C GLU A 711 -33.00 -20.39 -10.17
N PHE A 712 -32.24 -20.52 -9.09
CA PHE A 712 -32.28 -19.63 -7.94
C PHE A 712 -31.71 -18.24 -8.28
N ASN A 713 -32.55 -17.20 -8.20
CA ASN A 713 -32.10 -15.81 -8.23
C ASN A 713 -32.00 -15.25 -6.81
N PRO A 714 -30.83 -14.72 -6.38
CA PRO A 714 -30.66 -14.15 -5.05
C PRO A 714 -31.53 -12.91 -4.76
N VAL A 715 -32.05 -12.21 -5.79
CA VAL A 715 -32.97 -11.07 -5.65
C VAL A 715 -34.35 -11.51 -5.16
N TRP A 716 -34.71 -12.78 -5.30
CA TRP A 716 -36.01 -13.32 -4.87
C TRP A 716 -36.23 -13.30 -3.36
N GLY A 717 -35.17 -13.19 -2.55
CA GLY A 717 -35.28 -13.02 -1.10
C GLY A 717 -35.48 -11.55 -0.67
N MET A 718 -35.40 -10.58 -1.59
CA MET A 718 -35.35 -9.15 -1.26
C MET A 718 -36.55 -8.35 -1.78
N VAL A 719 -37.36 -8.89 -2.69
CA VAL A 719 -38.61 -8.26 -3.16
C VAL A 719 -39.79 -9.08 -2.66
N VAL A 720 -40.21 -8.84 -1.42
CA VAL A 720 -41.47 -9.39 -0.89
C VAL A 720 -42.25 -8.26 -0.21
N ASN A 721 -42.96 -7.47 -1.02
CA ASN A 721 -44.21 -6.89 -0.55
C ASN A 721 -45.30 -7.96 -0.67
N ASN A 722 -46.20 -7.95 0.31
CA ASN A 722 -47.16 -9.02 0.59
C ASN A 722 -47.96 -9.50 -0.64
N ILE A 723 -48.20 -10.82 -0.66
CA ILE A 723 -49.09 -11.60 -1.53
C ILE A 723 -48.49 -11.98 -2.89
N HIS A 724 -47.76 -13.10 -2.92
CA HIS A 724 -47.66 -13.93 -4.12
C HIS A 724 -47.88 -15.40 -3.73
N LEU A 725 -48.89 -16.02 -4.35
CA LEU A 725 -49.12 -17.47 -4.33
C LEU A 725 -48.11 -18.16 -5.26
N GLY A 726 -47.94 -19.47 -5.10
CA GLY A 726 -46.92 -20.27 -5.80
C GLY A 726 -46.93 -20.17 -7.34
N ASP A 727 -48.01 -19.66 -7.93
CA ASP A 727 -48.24 -19.59 -9.38
C ASP A 727 -47.45 -18.46 -10.08
N ASP A 728 -47.10 -17.39 -9.37
CA ASP A 728 -46.29 -16.30 -9.94
C ASP A 728 -44.83 -16.71 -10.19
N PHE A 729 -44.39 -17.76 -9.49
CA PHE A 729 -43.07 -18.39 -9.65
C PHE A 729 -42.97 -19.14 -11.00
N GLU A 730 -44.05 -19.77 -11.46
CA GLU A 730 -44.08 -20.49 -12.74
C GLU A 730 -44.12 -19.53 -13.94
N LYS A 731 -44.87 -18.43 -13.84
CA LYS A 731 -45.00 -17.42 -14.91
C LYS A 731 -43.66 -16.73 -15.24
N SER A 732 -42.89 -16.37 -14.22
CA SER A 732 -41.56 -15.74 -14.39
C SER A 732 -40.57 -16.66 -15.11
N THR A 733 -40.63 -17.96 -14.80
CA THR A 733 -39.77 -18.99 -15.39
C THR A 733 -40.17 -19.32 -16.84
N MET A 734 -41.47 -19.34 -17.14
CA MET A 734 -41.99 -19.52 -18.52
C MET A 734 -41.68 -18.34 -19.45
N LEU A 735 -41.90 -17.10 -19.00
CA LEU A 735 -41.64 -15.89 -19.80
C LEU A 735 -40.18 -15.83 -20.28
N ARG A 736 -39.24 -16.20 -19.42
CA ARG A 736 -37.81 -16.25 -19.76
C ARG A 736 -37.44 -17.36 -20.73
N ARG A 737 -38.09 -18.53 -20.65
CA ARG A 737 -37.93 -19.61 -21.64
C ARG A 737 -38.45 -19.21 -23.02
N LEU A 738 -39.57 -18.49 -23.06
CA LEU A 738 -40.12 -17.90 -24.29
C LEU A 738 -39.18 -16.83 -24.89
N GLU A 739 -38.56 -16.00 -24.05
CA GLU A 739 -37.64 -14.96 -24.49
C GLU A 739 -36.30 -15.52 -24.99
N ASN A 740 -35.79 -16.58 -24.37
CA ASN A 740 -34.61 -17.32 -24.85
C ASN A 740 -34.91 -18.13 -26.11
N SER A 741 -36.14 -18.67 -26.26
CA SER A 741 -36.56 -19.33 -27.49
C SER A 741 -36.66 -18.34 -28.66
N ARG A 742 -37.11 -17.11 -28.43
CA ARG A 742 -37.15 -16.04 -29.44
C ARG A 742 -35.76 -15.54 -29.86
N ARG A 743 -34.75 -15.66 -29.00
CA ARG A 743 -33.35 -15.31 -29.31
C ARG A 743 -32.60 -16.40 -30.09
N THR A 744 -33.11 -17.64 -30.09
CA THR A 744 -32.44 -18.79 -30.70
C THR A 744 -33.04 -19.20 -32.04
N THR A 745 -34.23 -18.69 -32.39
CA THR A 745 -34.82 -18.79 -33.72
C THR A 745 -34.93 -17.40 -34.34
N GLY A 746 -33.88 -16.95 -35.04
CA GLY A 746 -33.97 -15.79 -35.93
C GLY A 746 -34.52 -16.19 -37.31
N PRO A 747 -35.05 -15.26 -38.11
CA PRO A 747 -34.75 -15.29 -39.53
C PRO A 747 -33.27 -14.99 -39.79
#